data_AF-A0A0M2V568-F1
#
_entry.id   AF-A0A0M2V568-F1
#
_cell.length_a   1.000
_cell.length_b   1.000
_cell.length_c   1.000
_cell.angle_alpha   90.00
_cell.angle_beta   90.00
_cell.angle_gamma   90.00
#
_symmetry.space_group_name_H-M   'P 1'
#
loop_
_entity.id
_entity.type
_entity.pdbx_description
1 polymer ?
#
loop_
_entity_poly.entity_id
_entity_poly.type
_entity_poly.pdbx_seq_one_letter_code
_entity_poly.pdbx_strand_id
1 'polypeptide(L)'
;MYDSKSLAKRLADRAKSRAELTARVRKIISRQAAARKNQHCLNTKASCCPILESDQGRDTEGQIRFGSANIEFQCRTTEKPIVPQPWTVDLVNTLLEAAENKSTTLCLVWPAKLNSIPLLHALANLERQFSSDLRGFRTLLFPATHACRGALHSVLADKVQLSNLFRSLWSVHNGSTFELSSTSSQSFIALLGAVNDIRIQHPELPNPSLAELVPTFVFDPTKQEWITPVDSPLERTLSNVDRLVKRRILRQRVRSEWGIPNKAPAALMALHHTAKRGGWKSALKSSALRNSGKPDVLLFDATDAAAKTNYSAVKRIPDYLRYSRENGLSDSGSVIVTDDPKTFFVFRAQLNEVKLEFATKVLAAESKDVLLSVNPEEANWTPTLRSNSNFSISIVDRDASQLALKFQNLMAFAGDEDTPAYNALLQAVMYILRMSNMPAGYSDFTSASTDNEDYSYNNNRNAWTPVKLALLAALHSGVLNQARQSVEDAIKRTDKLIDDWNDATPLAARLFTEIKKQSRPGKRGISLVLPNNYYMSFARSFLQRKFGDNWAAVEPTLEWHTLSAVAKSLTSDCVSNHFVFLGINPDVIRVLLTHPKIPHGTAVLVAYRQAESTLKTLISMKEIDEFKAYRGRIGLLAQELKRRLAEVPNPININKLREVSMTFQFDDTGQVCQSDDSSFHLFDLEGGRRTYISGWVYRYMPEQDPMFRRAAASTIQPGDFIFDMSDELRNKLESCLHLNKELTDPMVSPTRMLLKLYHDDVQRRCELFFKSSKRSVLAREIHTRMVEIDSHAKKCRPGRVYYWLALSLHNDSRPHAPRDARYFKIFCKALAISDDDAERHWGFVKNARRLNQSLGRELVARYAEILFQPESAIVYRKISEEVLLELQQDALQCVFKVENVVSPTARATKNKKELKSADS
;
A
#
# COMPACT_ATOMS: atom_id res chain seq x y z
N MET A 1 -44.57 21.32 -67.79
CA MET A 1 -43.13 21.26 -68.12
C MET A 1 -42.32 21.29 -66.83
N TYR A 2 -41.93 20.12 -66.30
CA TYR A 2 -41.01 20.01 -65.18
C TYR A 2 -39.85 19.08 -65.58
N ASP A 3 -38.75 19.74 -65.91
CA ASP A 3 -37.33 19.41 -65.78
C ASP A 3 -36.85 17.95 -66.04
N SER A 4 -36.81 17.57 -67.32
CA SER A 4 -36.19 16.33 -67.83
C SER A 4 -34.67 16.26 -67.60
N LYS A 5 -34.00 17.39 -67.29
CA LYS A 5 -32.55 17.43 -67.02
C LYS A 5 -32.16 16.80 -65.69
N SER A 6 -33.07 16.80 -64.70
CA SER A 6 -32.83 16.20 -63.37
C SER A 6 -32.80 14.67 -63.41
N LEU A 7 -33.63 14.06 -64.27
CA LEU A 7 -33.76 12.61 -64.36
C LEU A 7 -32.59 11.96 -65.13
N ALA A 8 -32.11 12.62 -66.19
CA ALA A 8 -30.91 12.19 -66.92
C ALA A 8 -29.66 12.17 -66.02
N LYS A 9 -29.51 13.19 -65.16
CA LYS A 9 -28.37 13.28 -64.22
C LYS A 9 -28.43 12.17 -63.15
N ARG A 10 -29.61 11.87 -62.62
CA ARG A 10 -29.81 10.75 -61.69
C ARG A 10 -29.56 9.38 -62.32
N LEU A 11 -29.92 9.20 -63.59
CA LEU A 11 -29.63 7.96 -64.32
C LEU A 11 -28.12 7.79 -64.58
N ALA A 12 -27.42 8.88 -64.91
CA ALA A 12 -25.97 8.88 -65.07
C ALA A 12 -25.24 8.55 -63.75
N ASP A 13 -25.66 9.14 -62.64
CA ASP A 13 -25.09 8.83 -61.31
C ASP A 13 -25.36 7.38 -60.89
N ARG A 14 -26.54 6.85 -61.20
CA ARG A 14 -26.89 5.45 -60.93
C ARG A 14 -26.08 4.47 -61.79
N ALA A 15 -25.80 4.84 -63.05
CA ALA A 15 -24.93 4.07 -63.93
C ALA A 15 -23.47 4.09 -63.44
N LYS A 16 -22.97 5.24 -63.00
CA LYS A 16 -21.62 5.39 -62.43
C LYS A 16 -21.46 4.60 -61.13
N SER A 17 -22.44 4.67 -60.24
CA SER A 17 -22.47 3.88 -59.00
C SER A 17 -22.45 2.37 -59.29
N ARG A 18 -23.24 1.90 -60.26
CA ARG A 18 -23.22 0.49 -60.69
C ARG A 18 -21.87 0.08 -61.27
N ALA A 19 -21.24 0.94 -62.08
CA ALA A 19 -19.93 0.68 -62.65
C ALA A 19 -18.85 0.54 -61.55
N GLU A 20 -18.86 1.41 -60.54
CA GLU A 20 -17.95 1.34 -59.38
C GLU A 20 -18.16 0.08 -58.54
N LEU A 21 -19.42 -0.33 -58.34
CA LEU A 21 -19.77 -1.57 -57.65
C LEU A 21 -19.25 -2.80 -58.42
N THR A 22 -19.44 -2.85 -59.73
CA THR A 22 -18.88 -3.92 -60.57
C THR A 22 -17.35 -3.92 -60.59
N ALA A 23 -16.70 -2.75 -60.54
CA ALA A 23 -15.25 -2.65 -60.45
C ALA A 23 -14.73 -3.17 -59.10
N ARG A 24 -15.42 -2.88 -57.99
CA ARG A 24 -15.10 -3.42 -56.66
C ARG A 24 -15.29 -4.94 -56.60
N VAL A 25 -16.36 -5.46 -57.18
CA VAL A 25 -16.61 -6.91 -57.25
C VAL A 25 -15.52 -7.59 -58.09
N ARG A 26 -15.14 -7.03 -59.25
CA ARG A 26 -14.00 -7.55 -60.04
C ARG A 26 -12.68 -7.53 -59.27
N LYS A 27 -12.44 -6.50 -58.45
CA LYS A 27 -11.24 -6.40 -57.60
C LYS A 27 -11.24 -7.40 -56.44
N ILE A 28 -12.42 -7.79 -55.93
CA ILE A 28 -12.56 -8.84 -54.92
C ILE A 28 -12.35 -10.22 -55.57
N ILE A 29 -12.96 -10.46 -56.74
CA ILE A 29 -12.79 -11.70 -57.51
C ILE A 29 -11.32 -11.88 -57.93
N SER A 30 -10.63 -10.82 -58.37
CA SER A 30 -9.20 -10.91 -58.72
C SER A 30 -8.30 -11.16 -57.50
N ARG A 31 -8.63 -10.59 -56.33
CA ARG A 31 -7.94 -10.90 -55.07
C ARG A 31 -8.18 -12.33 -54.60
N GLN A 32 -9.39 -12.86 -54.77
CA GLN A 32 -9.70 -14.26 -54.45
C GLN A 32 -9.05 -15.24 -55.44
N ALA A 33 -8.96 -14.89 -56.72
CA ALA A 33 -8.23 -15.66 -57.73
C ALA A 33 -6.70 -15.66 -57.47
N ALA A 34 -6.14 -14.53 -57.02
CA ALA A 34 -4.73 -14.44 -56.60
C ALA A 34 -4.46 -15.23 -55.31
N ALA A 35 -5.38 -15.22 -54.35
CA ALA A 35 -5.29 -16.03 -53.13
C ALA A 35 -5.37 -17.55 -53.43
N ARG A 36 -6.23 -17.95 -54.38
CA ARG A 36 -6.33 -19.36 -54.82
C ARG A 36 -5.11 -19.83 -55.62
N LYS A 37 -4.49 -18.97 -56.44
CA LYS A 37 -3.22 -19.29 -57.12
C LYS A 37 -2.06 -19.47 -56.11
N ASN A 38 -2.04 -18.72 -55.02
CA ASN A 38 -1.05 -18.90 -53.96
C ASN A 38 -1.29 -20.15 -53.08
N GLN A 39 -2.53 -20.63 -52.96
CA GLN A 39 -2.81 -21.91 -52.31
C GLN A 39 -2.48 -23.13 -53.20
N HIS A 40 -2.59 -23.01 -54.52
CA HIS A 40 -2.29 -24.13 -55.43
C HIS A 40 -0.78 -24.36 -55.69
N CYS A 41 0.08 -23.37 -55.40
CA CYS A 41 1.55 -23.53 -55.45
C CYS A 41 2.18 -24.06 -54.14
N LEU A 42 1.40 -24.30 -53.09
CA LEU A 42 1.92 -24.83 -51.81
C LEU A 42 1.63 -26.33 -51.58
N ASN A 43 0.95 -27.02 -52.50
CA ASN A 43 0.53 -28.42 -52.34
C ASN A 43 1.12 -29.42 -53.36
N THR A 44 2.26 -29.10 -53.99
CA THR A 44 2.99 -30.08 -54.82
C THR A 44 4.48 -29.95 -54.61
N LYS A 45 4.99 -30.64 -53.57
CA LYS A 45 6.29 -31.31 -53.48
C LYS A 45 6.44 -31.90 -52.06
N ALA A 46 5.64 -32.91 -51.75
CA ALA A 46 6.06 -33.92 -50.78
C ALA A 46 6.96 -34.89 -51.57
N SER A 47 8.27 -34.65 -51.52
CA SER A 47 9.28 -35.60 -51.96
C SER A 47 10.10 -35.96 -50.74
N CYS A 48 10.10 -37.26 -50.43
CA CYS A 48 10.96 -37.90 -49.44
C CYS A 48 12.39 -37.36 -49.48
N CYS A 49 12.88 -36.94 -48.33
CA CYS A 49 14.27 -37.06 -47.92
C CYS A 49 14.27 -37.58 -46.48
N PRO A 50 15.26 -38.40 -46.10
CA PRO A 50 15.15 -39.35 -45.02
C PRO A 50 15.04 -38.64 -43.68
N ILE A 51 14.22 -39.21 -42.81
CA ILE A 51 14.35 -39.04 -41.36
C ILE A 51 15.75 -39.55 -41.04
N LEU A 52 16.72 -38.63 -40.96
CA LEU A 52 17.88 -38.87 -40.12
C LEU A 52 17.30 -38.95 -38.72
N GLU A 53 17.34 -40.16 -38.16
CA GLU A 53 17.15 -40.40 -36.74
C GLU A 53 18.01 -39.36 -36.01
N SER A 54 17.36 -38.30 -35.55
CA SER A 54 17.96 -37.38 -34.60
C SER A 54 18.19 -38.23 -33.38
N ASP A 55 19.46 -38.57 -33.16
CA ASP A 55 20.02 -39.18 -31.97
C ASP A 55 19.17 -38.82 -30.74
N GLN A 56 18.25 -39.74 -30.41
CA GLN A 56 17.46 -39.71 -29.18
C GLN A 56 18.46 -40.06 -28.08
N GLY A 57 19.16 -39.05 -27.60
CA GLY A 57 20.33 -39.29 -26.75
C GLY A 57 21.11 -38.03 -26.40
N ARG A 58 20.44 -36.93 -26.11
CA ARG A 58 20.99 -35.96 -25.15
C ARG A 58 20.06 -35.87 -23.95
N ASP A 59 20.12 -36.95 -23.17
CA ASP A 59 19.96 -36.88 -21.73
C ASP A 59 20.93 -35.84 -21.16
N THR A 60 20.47 -34.60 -21.10
CA THR A 60 20.94 -33.59 -20.16
C THR A 60 19.77 -32.69 -19.80
N GLU A 61 18.65 -33.25 -19.32
CA GLU A 61 17.75 -32.49 -18.45
C GLU A 61 18.46 -32.30 -17.10
N GLY A 62 19.49 -31.45 -17.09
CA GLY A 62 20.00 -30.90 -15.85
C GLY A 62 18.87 -30.09 -15.24
N GLN A 63 18.52 -30.39 -13.98
CA GLN A 63 17.55 -29.61 -13.22
C GLN A 63 17.95 -28.13 -13.31
N ILE A 64 17.11 -27.30 -13.94
CA ILE A 64 17.45 -25.89 -14.17
C ILE A 64 17.49 -25.21 -12.82
N ARG A 65 18.65 -24.66 -12.46
CA ARG A 65 18.86 -23.94 -11.22
C ARG A 65 19.30 -22.52 -11.52
N PHE A 66 19.03 -21.63 -10.58
CA PHE A 66 19.56 -20.28 -10.62
C PHE A 66 21.09 -20.28 -10.80
N GLY A 67 21.58 -19.39 -11.66
CA GLY A 67 22.99 -19.33 -12.06
C GLY A 67 23.31 -20.09 -13.35
N SER A 68 22.33 -20.75 -13.97
CA SER A 68 22.52 -21.40 -15.28
C SER A 68 22.62 -20.35 -16.40
N ALA A 69 21.88 -19.25 -16.28
CA ALA A 69 21.85 -18.16 -17.25
C ALA A 69 23.09 -17.26 -17.23
N ASN A 70 23.70 -17.07 -16.05
CA ASN A 70 24.77 -16.08 -15.81
C ASN A 70 24.46 -14.66 -16.34
N ILE A 71 23.19 -14.25 -16.27
CA ILE A 71 22.78 -12.91 -16.72
C ILE A 71 23.10 -11.84 -15.67
N GLU A 72 23.64 -10.70 -16.12
CA GLU A 72 23.94 -9.54 -15.29
C GLU A 72 22.74 -8.59 -15.20
N PHE A 73 22.52 -8.05 -14.00
CA PHE A 73 21.46 -7.09 -13.72
C PHE A 73 22.03 -5.76 -13.25
N GLN A 74 21.31 -4.67 -13.55
CA GLN A 74 21.64 -3.33 -13.10
C GLN A 74 20.41 -2.65 -12.48
N CYS A 75 20.64 -1.84 -11.45
CA CYS A 75 19.60 -0.98 -10.89
C CYS A 75 19.32 0.18 -11.85
N ARG A 76 18.06 0.41 -12.24
CA ARG A 76 17.69 1.48 -13.18
C ARG A 76 18.04 2.89 -12.66
N THR A 77 17.93 3.12 -11.36
CA THR A 77 18.13 4.46 -10.77
C THR A 77 19.61 4.81 -10.60
N THR A 78 20.45 3.84 -10.24
CA THR A 78 21.86 4.07 -9.91
C THR A 78 22.82 3.60 -11.00
N GLU A 79 22.31 2.82 -11.95
CA GLU A 79 23.07 2.10 -12.98
C GLU A 79 24.15 1.14 -12.42
N LYS A 80 24.16 0.91 -11.11
CA LYS A 80 25.08 -0.01 -10.44
C LYS A 80 24.68 -1.46 -10.72
N PRO A 81 25.65 -2.38 -10.87
CA PRO A 81 25.37 -3.80 -10.98
C PRO A 81 24.72 -4.30 -9.69
N ILE A 82 23.73 -5.18 -9.83
CA ILE A 82 23.02 -5.81 -8.71
C ILE A 82 22.96 -7.32 -8.91
N VAL A 83 23.06 -8.06 -7.81
CA VAL A 83 23.12 -9.51 -7.78
C VAL A 83 22.08 -10.05 -6.79
N PRO A 84 21.44 -11.20 -7.07
CA PRO A 84 20.50 -11.80 -6.13
C PRO A 84 21.15 -12.22 -4.81
N GLN A 85 20.43 -12.01 -3.70
CA GLN A 85 20.81 -12.51 -2.39
C GLN A 85 20.71 -14.04 -2.30
N PRO A 86 21.43 -14.72 -1.38
CA PRO A 86 21.39 -16.17 -1.23
C PRO A 86 19.97 -16.74 -1.06
N TRP A 87 19.15 -16.11 -0.21
CA TRP A 87 17.76 -16.53 -0.03
C TRP A 87 16.87 -16.25 -1.26
N THR A 88 17.21 -15.27 -2.10
CA THR A 88 16.53 -15.05 -3.38
C THR A 88 16.82 -16.18 -4.35
N VAL A 89 18.09 -16.61 -4.42
CA VAL A 89 18.52 -17.79 -5.19
C VAL A 89 17.72 -19.02 -4.74
N ASP A 90 17.60 -19.23 -3.44
CA ASP A 90 16.83 -20.33 -2.87
C ASP A 90 15.33 -20.28 -3.22
N LEU A 91 14.72 -19.10 -3.21
CA LEU A 91 13.32 -18.92 -3.58
C LEU A 91 13.10 -19.17 -5.07
N VAL A 92 14.01 -18.70 -5.94
CA VAL A 92 13.96 -18.95 -7.39
C VAL A 92 14.09 -20.45 -7.67
N ASN A 93 15.03 -21.14 -7.04
CA ASN A 93 15.17 -22.59 -7.14
C ASN A 93 13.91 -23.31 -6.67
N THR A 94 13.32 -22.88 -5.55
CA THR A 94 12.06 -23.46 -5.04
C THR A 94 10.91 -23.28 -6.05
N LEU A 95 10.89 -22.16 -6.78
CA LEU A 95 9.89 -21.90 -7.81
C LEU A 95 10.08 -22.81 -9.03
N LEU A 96 11.31 -22.99 -9.48
CA LEU A 96 11.67 -23.90 -10.58
C LEU A 96 11.37 -25.36 -10.22
N GLU A 97 11.77 -25.79 -9.03
CA GLU A 97 11.49 -27.13 -8.50
C GLU A 97 9.99 -27.40 -8.36
N ALA A 98 9.20 -26.41 -7.93
CA ALA A 98 7.75 -26.54 -7.84
C ALA A 98 7.12 -26.67 -9.23
N ALA A 99 7.63 -25.96 -10.24
CA ALA A 99 7.18 -26.07 -11.62
C ALA A 99 7.41 -27.48 -12.20
N GLU A 100 8.58 -28.05 -11.94
CA GLU A 100 8.99 -29.37 -12.43
C GLU A 100 8.27 -30.51 -11.69
N ASN A 101 8.31 -30.47 -10.36
CA ASN A 101 7.83 -31.56 -9.50
C ASN A 101 6.33 -31.46 -9.18
N LYS A 102 5.67 -30.37 -9.57
CA LYS A 102 4.25 -30.09 -9.24
C LYS A 102 3.99 -30.09 -7.73
N SER A 103 5.02 -29.77 -6.95
CA SER A 103 4.98 -29.80 -5.49
C SER A 103 4.37 -28.52 -4.92
N THR A 104 4.00 -28.57 -3.64
CA THR A 104 3.59 -27.37 -2.89
C THR A 104 4.60 -27.07 -1.80
N THR A 105 5.08 -25.83 -1.76
CA THR A 105 6.05 -25.40 -0.76
C THR A 105 5.58 -24.12 -0.07
N LEU A 106 5.60 -24.13 1.26
CA LEU A 106 5.37 -22.95 2.10
C LEU A 106 6.73 -22.40 2.58
N CYS A 107 7.05 -21.18 2.16
CA CYS A 107 8.32 -20.51 2.41
C CYS A 107 8.15 -19.38 3.44
N LEU A 108 9.02 -19.36 4.46
CA LEU A 108 9.18 -18.24 5.39
C LEU A 108 10.54 -17.58 5.19
N VAL A 109 10.58 -16.28 4.91
CA VAL A 109 11.80 -15.47 4.89
C VAL A 109 11.76 -14.49 6.05
N TRP A 110 12.67 -14.62 7.01
CA TRP A 110 12.64 -13.77 8.21
C TRP A 110 14.05 -13.59 8.77
N PRO A 111 14.43 -12.42 9.31
CA PRO A 111 13.63 -11.22 9.60
C PRO A 111 13.40 -10.24 8.45
N ALA A 112 14.03 -10.41 7.30
CA ALA A 112 13.90 -9.50 6.16
C ALA A 112 12.44 -9.36 5.67
N LYS A 113 12.13 -8.21 5.05
CA LYS A 113 10.82 -7.93 4.45
C LYS A 113 10.83 -8.11 2.95
N LEU A 114 9.81 -8.74 2.41
CA LEU A 114 9.69 -8.96 0.97
C LEU A 114 8.72 -7.95 0.37
N ASN A 115 9.22 -7.18 -0.60
CA ASN A 115 8.50 -6.05 -1.19
C ASN A 115 8.10 -6.26 -2.65
N SER A 116 8.58 -7.33 -3.30
CA SER A 116 8.40 -7.56 -4.74
C SER A 116 8.47 -9.04 -5.13
N ILE A 117 7.39 -9.77 -4.90
CA ILE A 117 7.26 -11.17 -5.32
C ILE A 117 7.33 -11.37 -6.86
N PRO A 118 6.84 -10.46 -7.74
CA PRO A 118 6.94 -10.61 -9.18
C PRO A 118 8.37 -10.79 -9.71
N LEU A 119 9.40 -10.28 -9.00
CA LEU A 119 10.80 -10.47 -9.39
C LEU A 119 11.20 -11.95 -9.42
N LEU A 120 10.66 -12.78 -8.52
CA LEU A 120 10.97 -14.21 -8.48
C LEU A 120 10.59 -14.91 -9.78
N HIS A 121 9.42 -14.57 -10.35
CA HIS A 121 8.98 -15.08 -11.64
C HIS A 121 9.91 -14.63 -12.78
N ALA A 122 10.29 -13.35 -12.81
CA ALA A 122 11.15 -12.81 -13.86
C ALA A 122 12.53 -13.48 -13.87
N LEU A 123 13.14 -13.65 -12.68
CA LEU A 123 14.44 -14.32 -12.54
C LEU A 123 14.37 -15.79 -12.97
N ALA A 124 13.39 -16.53 -12.46
CA ALA A 124 13.21 -17.94 -12.82
C ALA A 124 12.95 -18.13 -14.33
N ASN A 125 12.20 -17.22 -14.96
CA ASN A 125 11.95 -17.31 -16.40
C ASN A 125 13.20 -17.08 -17.25
N LEU A 126 14.06 -16.14 -16.84
CA LEU A 126 15.34 -15.93 -17.52
C LEU A 126 16.23 -17.17 -17.44
N GLU A 127 16.26 -17.88 -16.31
CA GLU A 127 17.00 -19.14 -16.18
C GLU A 127 16.57 -20.17 -17.23
N ARG A 128 15.25 -20.39 -17.41
CA ARG A 128 14.73 -21.31 -18.44
C ARG A 128 15.00 -20.82 -19.86
N GLN A 129 14.86 -19.53 -20.11
CA GLN A 129 15.08 -18.96 -21.43
C GLN A 129 16.54 -19.07 -21.89
N PHE A 130 17.48 -18.91 -20.97
CA PHE A 130 18.91 -19.09 -21.24
C PHE A 130 19.32 -20.57 -21.37
N SER A 131 18.56 -21.49 -20.77
CA SER A 131 18.67 -22.94 -21.03
C SER A 131 17.92 -23.38 -22.30
N SER A 132 17.70 -22.46 -23.25
CA SER A 132 17.06 -22.69 -24.55
C SER A 132 15.55 -23.04 -24.53
N ASP A 133 14.88 -22.97 -23.36
CA ASP A 133 13.42 -23.06 -23.25
C ASP A 133 12.78 -21.66 -23.43
N LEU A 134 12.57 -21.27 -24.69
CA LEU A 134 12.06 -19.94 -25.05
C LEU A 134 10.59 -19.71 -24.66
N ARG A 135 9.85 -20.77 -24.31
CA ARG A 135 8.52 -20.65 -23.73
C ARG A 135 8.54 -20.28 -22.25
N GLY A 136 9.66 -20.50 -21.56
CA GLY A 136 9.78 -20.34 -20.12
C GLY A 136 8.65 -21.07 -19.38
N PHE A 137 8.16 -20.47 -18.29
CA PHE A 137 7.00 -20.97 -17.57
C PHE A 137 6.02 -19.86 -17.18
N ARG A 138 4.75 -20.21 -17.11
CA ARG A 138 3.63 -19.32 -16.80
C ARG A 138 3.34 -19.38 -15.30
N THR A 139 3.13 -18.23 -14.68
CA THR A 139 2.84 -18.14 -13.24
C THR A 139 1.50 -17.48 -13.01
N LEU A 140 0.69 -18.05 -12.11
CA LEU A 140 -0.50 -17.40 -11.57
C LEU A 140 -0.21 -16.82 -10.19
N LEU A 141 -0.12 -15.50 -10.10
CA LEU A 141 0.15 -14.74 -8.87
C LEU A 141 -1.17 -14.37 -8.17
N PHE A 142 -1.27 -14.67 -6.87
CA PHE A 142 -2.39 -14.23 -6.03
C PHE A 142 -1.97 -14.02 -4.57
N PRO A 143 -2.46 -13.00 -3.87
CA PRO A 143 -3.14 -11.81 -4.38
C PRO A 143 -2.18 -10.87 -5.11
N ALA A 144 -2.67 -10.16 -6.12
CA ALA A 144 -1.91 -9.14 -6.85
C ALA A 144 -2.67 -7.80 -6.92
N THR A 145 -1.96 -6.72 -7.22
CA THR A 145 -2.51 -5.39 -7.56
C THR A 145 -2.39 -5.14 -9.08
N HIS A 146 -3.09 -4.13 -9.62
CA HIS A 146 -2.87 -3.75 -11.03
C HIS A 146 -1.45 -3.22 -11.28
N ALA A 147 -0.78 -2.70 -10.25
CA ALA A 147 0.59 -2.19 -10.31
C ALA A 147 1.68 -3.25 -10.06
N CYS A 148 1.36 -4.56 -10.00
CA CYS A 148 2.35 -5.62 -9.72
C CYS A 148 3.57 -5.63 -10.66
N ARG A 149 3.42 -5.17 -11.91
CA ARG A 149 4.51 -5.00 -12.87
C ARG A 149 5.51 -3.89 -12.48
N GLY A 150 5.08 -2.93 -11.66
CA GLY A 150 5.85 -1.74 -11.25
C GLY A 150 7.24 -2.08 -10.72
N ALA A 151 7.34 -3.12 -9.90
CA ALA A 151 8.59 -3.52 -9.28
C ALA A 151 9.59 -4.21 -10.23
N LEU A 152 9.16 -4.60 -11.44
CA LEU A 152 10.05 -5.12 -12.48
C LEU A 152 10.73 -4.01 -13.30
N HIS A 153 10.25 -2.76 -13.20
CA HIS A 153 10.83 -1.63 -13.95
C HIS A 153 12.13 -1.10 -13.34
N SER A 154 12.42 -1.40 -12.07
CA SER A 154 13.62 -0.94 -11.36
C SER A 154 14.86 -1.76 -11.69
N VAL A 155 14.71 -2.92 -12.34
CA VAL A 155 15.81 -3.84 -12.67
C VAL A 155 15.98 -3.90 -14.18
N LEU A 156 17.20 -3.66 -14.64
CA LEU A 156 17.60 -3.75 -16.04
C LEU A 156 18.40 -5.03 -16.26
N ALA A 157 18.19 -5.69 -17.40
CA ALA A 157 18.91 -6.89 -17.81
C ALA A 157 19.91 -6.55 -18.91
N ASP A 158 21.12 -7.13 -18.85
CA ASP A 158 22.17 -6.81 -19.81
C ASP A 158 21.79 -7.15 -21.26
N LYS A 159 21.79 -6.13 -22.13
CA LYS A 159 21.42 -6.30 -23.54
C LYS A 159 22.46 -7.08 -24.34
N VAL A 160 23.73 -7.11 -23.91
CA VAL A 160 24.80 -7.83 -24.62
C VAL A 160 24.58 -9.33 -24.49
N GLN A 161 24.32 -9.82 -23.29
CA GLN A 161 24.01 -11.22 -22.99
C GLN A 161 22.70 -11.66 -23.63
N LEU A 162 21.63 -10.85 -23.57
CA LEU A 162 20.37 -11.14 -24.29
C LEU A 162 20.59 -11.26 -25.80
N SER A 163 21.43 -10.41 -26.37
CA SER A 163 21.78 -10.48 -27.80
C SER A 163 22.71 -11.65 -28.12
N ASN A 164 23.52 -12.12 -27.17
CA ASN A 164 24.35 -13.31 -27.32
C ASN A 164 23.48 -14.57 -27.28
N LEU A 165 22.48 -14.62 -26.39
CA LEU A 165 21.43 -15.64 -26.40
C LEU A 165 20.73 -15.67 -27.76
N PHE A 166 20.31 -14.51 -28.29
CA PHE A 166 19.70 -14.47 -29.63
C PHE A 166 20.58 -15.12 -30.71
N ARG A 167 21.89 -14.88 -30.66
CA ARG A 167 22.84 -15.39 -31.66
C ARG A 167 23.11 -16.90 -31.48
N SER A 168 23.13 -17.40 -30.24
CA SER A 168 23.36 -18.82 -29.97
C SER A 168 22.18 -19.71 -30.41
N LEU A 169 20.98 -19.14 -30.57
CA LEU A 169 19.81 -19.86 -31.07
C LEU A 169 19.91 -20.28 -32.54
N TRP A 170 20.92 -19.85 -33.29
CA TRP A 170 21.01 -20.14 -34.73
C TRP A 170 22.23 -20.96 -35.07
N SER A 171 22.05 -22.06 -35.80
CA SER A 171 23.14 -22.82 -36.42
C SER A 171 22.95 -22.96 -37.92
N VAL A 172 24.06 -23.04 -38.66
CA VAL A 172 24.05 -23.24 -40.11
C VAL A 172 24.49 -24.67 -40.40
N HIS A 173 23.60 -25.44 -41.01
CA HIS A 173 23.90 -26.79 -41.49
C HIS A 173 23.50 -26.89 -42.96
N ASN A 174 24.43 -27.29 -43.83
CA ASN A 174 24.23 -27.42 -45.27
C ASN A 174 23.64 -26.17 -45.96
N GLY A 175 24.04 -24.97 -45.52
CA GLY A 175 23.57 -23.70 -46.10
C GLY A 175 22.18 -23.23 -45.64
N SER A 176 21.49 -24.01 -44.82
CA SER A 176 20.23 -23.64 -44.16
C SER A 176 20.44 -23.33 -42.68
N THR A 177 19.76 -22.28 -42.19
CA THR A 177 19.80 -21.86 -40.78
C THR A 177 18.68 -22.53 -39.99
N PHE A 178 19.02 -23.17 -38.87
CA PHE A 178 18.07 -23.84 -37.97
C PHE A 178 18.11 -23.22 -36.57
N GLU A 179 16.95 -23.25 -35.89
CA GLU A 179 16.79 -22.81 -34.50
C GLU A 179 17.25 -23.92 -33.54
N LEU A 180 18.21 -23.62 -32.66
CA LEU A 180 18.72 -24.49 -31.60
C LEU A 180 18.01 -24.19 -30.27
N SER A 181 16.70 -24.42 -30.21
CA SER A 181 15.90 -24.23 -29.00
C SER A 181 15.20 -25.53 -28.58
N SER A 182 15.01 -25.73 -27.27
CA SER A 182 14.20 -26.85 -26.76
C SER A 182 12.70 -26.57 -26.95
N THR A 183 12.32 -25.29 -26.89
CA THR A 183 10.98 -24.79 -27.21
C THR A 183 11.05 -23.51 -28.02
N SER A 184 10.04 -23.24 -28.86
CA SER A 184 10.00 -22.03 -29.70
C SER A 184 8.93 -21.04 -29.26
N SER A 185 9.26 -19.75 -29.35
CA SER A 185 8.42 -18.60 -29.04
C SER A 185 8.72 -17.48 -30.03
N GLN A 186 7.81 -17.25 -30.98
CA GLN A 186 8.04 -16.27 -32.04
C GLN A 186 8.11 -14.84 -31.51
N SER A 187 7.34 -14.54 -30.45
CA SER A 187 7.35 -13.23 -29.83
C SER A 187 8.63 -12.98 -29.03
N PHE A 188 9.14 -14.00 -28.34
CA PHE A 188 10.40 -13.87 -27.60
C PHE A 188 11.61 -13.79 -28.52
N ILE A 189 11.65 -14.59 -29.60
CA ILE A 189 12.68 -14.47 -30.64
C ILE A 189 12.62 -13.08 -31.28
N ALA A 190 11.42 -12.56 -31.57
CA ALA A 190 11.27 -11.21 -32.10
C ALA A 190 11.74 -10.13 -31.12
N LEU A 191 11.51 -10.32 -29.81
CA LEU A 191 12.02 -9.46 -28.76
C LEU A 191 13.55 -9.49 -28.69
N LEU A 192 14.15 -10.69 -28.65
CA LEU A 192 15.60 -10.87 -28.63
C LEU A 192 16.25 -10.29 -29.89
N GLY A 193 15.62 -10.48 -31.05
CA GLY A 193 16.00 -9.86 -32.30
C GLY A 193 15.93 -8.33 -32.25
N ALA A 194 14.88 -7.76 -31.64
CA ALA A 194 14.76 -6.32 -31.42
C ALA A 194 15.88 -5.78 -30.53
N VAL A 195 16.19 -6.49 -29.42
CA VAL A 195 17.28 -6.12 -28.51
C VAL A 195 18.63 -6.21 -29.24
N ASN A 196 18.87 -7.24 -30.04
CA ASN A 196 20.09 -7.36 -30.84
C ASN A 196 20.21 -6.26 -31.90
N ASP A 197 19.12 -5.91 -32.58
CA ASP A 197 19.10 -4.79 -33.53
C ASP A 197 19.41 -3.46 -32.84
N ILE A 198 18.83 -3.22 -31.67
CA ILE A 198 19.07 -2.02 -30.86
C ILE A 198 20.52 -1.98 -30.39
N ARG A 199 21.09 -3.10 -29.91
CA ARG A 199 22.50 -3.17 -29.53
C ARG A 199 23.42 -2.76 -30.69
N ILE A 200 23.10 -3.17 -31.92
CA ILE A 200 23.93 -2.89 -33.10
C ILE A 200 23.73 -1.46 -33.61
N GLN A 201 22.48 -0.99 -33.70
CA GLN A 201 22.14 0.29 -34.34
C GLN A 201 22.13 1.47 -33.37
N HIS A 202 21.88 1.21 -32.09
CA HIS A 202 21.64 2.20 -31.03
C HIS A 202 22.29 1.76 -29.70
N PRO A 203 23.61 1.57 -29.65
CA PRO A 203 24.32 1.12 -28.43
C PRO A 203 24.20 2.10 -27.25
N GLU A 204 23.86 3.37 -27.50
CA GLU A 204 23.62 4.40 -26.49
C GLU A 204 22.34 4.19 -25.68
N LEU A 205 21.38 3.40 -26.19
CA LEU A 205 20.11 3.19 -25.49
C LEU A 205 20.27 2.30 -24.25
N PRO A 206 19.53 2.58 -23.17
CA PRO A 206 19.67 1.83 -21.91
C PRO A 206 19.27 0.37 -22.08
N ASN A 207 19.78 -0.46 -21.16
CA ASN A 207 19.40 -1.88 -21.04
C ASN A 207 17.87 -2.03 -20.85
N PRO A 208 17.23 -3.08 -21.41
CA PRO A 208 15.80 -3.33 -21.22
C PRO A 208 15.49 -3.66 -19.76
N SER A 209 14.33 -3.23 -19.26
CA SER A 209 13.87 -3.57 -17.92
C SER A 209 13.27 -4.98 -17.87
N LEU A 210 13.29 -5.65 -16.71
CA LEU A 210 12.64 -6.95 -16.54
C LEU A 210 11.14 -6.90 -16.88
N ALA A 211 10.50 -5.77 -16.64
CA ALA A 211 9.10 -5.56 -17.06
C ALA A 211 8.94 -5.74 -18.58
N GLU A 212 9.90 -5.26 -19.37
CA GLU A 212 9.84 -5.36 -20.83
C GLU A 212 10.08 -6.78 -21.35
N LEU A 213 10.65 -7.67 -20.52
CA LEU A 213 10.93 -9.08 -20.84
C LEU A 213 9.85 -10.05 -20.37
N VAL A 214 8.87 -9.58 -19.59
CA VAL A 214 7.80 -10.42 -19.03
C VAL A 214 6.43 -9.94 -19.52
N PRO A 215 5.66 -10.75 -20.27
CA PRO A 215 4.26 -10.44 -20.55
C PRO A 215 3.43 -10.57 -19.27
N THR A 216 2.70 -9.52 -18.91
CA THR A 216 1.88 -9.48 -17.68
C THR A 216 0.41 -9.29 -18.02
N PHE A 217 -0.46 -10.07 -17.40
CA PHE A 217 -1.92 -9.91 -17.53
C PHE A 217 -2.57 -9.87 -16.16
N VAL A 218 -3.43 -8.90 -15.93
CA VAL A 218 -4.19 -8.79 -14.68
C VAL A 218 -5.65 -9.16 -14.94
N PHE A 219 -6.22 -10.01 -14.11
CA PHE A 219 -7.65 -10.32 -14.19
C PHE A 219 -8.47 -9.17 -13.61
N ASP A 220 -9.35 -8.59 -14.43
CA ASP A 220 -10.30 -7.55 -14.01
C ASP A 220 -11.61 -8.23 -13.57
N PRO A 221 -11.95 -8.24 -12.26
CA PRO A 221 -13.17 -8.89 -11.78
C PRO A 221 -14.46 -8.26 -12.32
N THR A 222 -14.44 -6.98 -12.70
CA THR A 222 -15.62 -6.27 -13.19
C THR A 222 -15.94 -6.65 -14.64
N LYS A 223 -14.90 -6.78 -15.47
CA LYS A 223 -15.02 -7.18 -16.88
C LYS A 223 -15.01 -8.70 -17.07
N GLN A 224 -14.55 -9.45 -16.06
CA GLN A 224 -14.30 -10.89 -16.12
C GLN A 224 -13.30 -11.28 -17.22
N GLU A 225 -12.32 -10.42 -17.49
CA GLU A 225 -11.35 -10.59 -18.57
C GLU A 225 -9.91 -10.41 -18.06
N TRP A 226 -8.98 -11.05 -18.78
CA TRP A 226 -7.54 -10.85 -18.59
C TRP A 226 -7.07 -9.69 -19.46
N ILE A 227 -6.66 -8.60 -18.81
CA ILE A 227 -6.22 -7.38 -19.49
C ILE A 227 -4.71 -7.22 -19.37
N THR A 228 -4.08 -6.74 -20.45
CA THR A 228 -2.69 -6.28 -20.38
C THR A 228 -2.65 -4.87 -19.79
N PRO A 229 -1.75 -4.58 -18.83
CA PRO A 229 -1.57 -3.22 -18.31
C PRO A 229 -0.80 -2.31 -19.28
N VAL A 230 -0.22 -2.88 -20.35
CA VAL A 230 0.62 -2.16 -21.31
C VAL A 230 0.21 -2.48 -22.73
N ASP A 231 0.28 -1.46 -23.59
CA ASP A 231 -0.01 -1.62 -25.00
C ASP A 231 1.06 -2.46 -25.71
N SER A 232 2.36 -2.27 -25.40
CA SER A 232 3.45 -3.02 -26.02
C SER A 232 4.51 -3.42 -25.00
N PRO A 233 4.99 -4.67 -25.01
CA PRO A 233 6.28 -5.00 -24.43
C PRO A 233 7.39 -4.22 -25.15
N LEU A 234 8.46 -3.86 -24.44
CA LEU A 234 9.57 -2.99 -24.89
C LEU A 234 9.20 -1.53 -25.24
N GLU A 235 8.09 -0.98 -24.74
CA GLU A 235 7.67 0.37 -25.18
C GLU A 235 8.72 1.45 -24.89
N ARG A 236 9.38 1.41 -23.72
CA ARG A 236 10.50 2.29 -23.38
C ARG A 236 11.72 2.09 -24.27
N THR A 237 12.15 0.85 -24.51
CA THR A 237 13.33 0.61 -25.35
C THR A 237 13.05 0.99 -26.81
N LEU A 238 11.83 0.73 -27.30
CA LEU A 238 11.42 1.03 -28.67
C LEU A 238 11.07 2.50 -28.90
N SER A 239 10.65 3.27 -27.90
CA SER A 239 10.28 4.68 -28.08
C SER A 239 11.41 5.51 -28.65
N ASN A 240 12.65 5.12 -28.33
CA ASN A 240 13.87 5.83 -28.67
C ASN A 240 14.46 5.43 -30.05
N VAL A 241 13.80 4.51 -30.76
CA VAL A 241 14.20 4.13 -32.13
C VAL A 241 13.63 5.13 -33.13
N ASP A 242 14.47 5.77 -33.95
CA ASP A 242 14.04 6.86 -34.84
C ASP A 242 12.97 6.43 -35.87
N ARG A 243 13.19 5.28 -36.53
CA ARG A 243 12.34 4.85 -37.66
C ARG A 243 11.02 4.24 -37.20
N LEU A 244 9.94 5.00 -37.41
CA LEU A 244 8.57 4.63 -37.05
C LEU A 244 8.07 3.31 -37.68
N VAL A 245 8.46 3.03 -38.94
CA VAL A 245 8.07 1.77 -39.63
C VAL A 245 8.70 0.55 -38.94
N LYS A 246 9.98 0.62 -38.59
CA LYS A 246 10.67 -0.46 -37.84
C LYS A 246 10.01 -0.70 -36.49
N ARG A 247 9.71 0.38 -35.74
CA ARG A 247 8.97 0.31 -34.47
C ARG A 247 7.64 -0.42 -34.62
N ARG A 248 6.82 -0.08 -35.63
CA ARG A 248 5.53 -0.76 -35.87
C ARG A 248 5.68 -2.25 -36.15
N ILE A 249 6.66 -2.64 -36.96
CA ILE A 249 6.91 -4.05 -37.31
C ILE A 249 7.33 -4.84 -36.06
N LEU A 250 8.28 -4.32 -35.27
CA LEU A 250 8.73 -4.97 -34.05
C LEU A 250 7.59 -5.13 -33.03
N ARG A 251 6.80 -4.07 -32.80
CA ARG A 251 5.60 -4.14 -31.95
C ARG A 251 4.62 -5.20 -32.42
N GLN A 252 4.37 -5.29 -33.73
CA GLN A 252 3.44 -6.27 -34.27
C GLN A 252 3.93 -7.71 -34.06
N ARG A 253 5.23 -7.97 -34.24
CA ARG A 253 5.82 -9.30 -34.05
C ARG A 253 5.76 -9.72 -32.58
N VAL A 254 6.15 -8.85 -31.66
CA VAL A 254 6.11 -9.13 -30.22
C VAL A 254 4.66 -9.31 -29.74
N ARG A 255 3.72 -8.48 -30.20
CA ARG A 255 2.30 -8.61 -29.83
C ARG A 255 1.60 -9.87 -30.35
N SER A 256 2.21 -10.59 -31.29
CA SER A 256 1.56 -11.74 -31.94
C SER A 256 1.19 -12.86 -30.95
N GLU A 257 2.03 -13.11 -29.93
CA GLU A 257 1.70 -14.00 -28.81
C GLU A 257 1.58 -13.22 -27.49
N TRP A 258 2.48 -12.27 -27.21
CA TRP A 258 2.49 -11.55 -25.93
C TRP A 258 1.32 -10.58 -25.73
N GLY A 259 0.59 -10.24 -26.81
CA GLY A 259 -0.64 -9.47 -26.72
C GLY A 259 -1.87 -10.31 -26.38
N ILE A 260 -1.75 -11.65 -26.32
CA ILE A 260 -2.89 -12.57 -26.21
C ILE A 260 -2.72 -13.47 -24.97
N PRO A 261 -3.55 -13.33 -23.93
CA PRO A 261 -3.38 -14.02 -22.64
C PRO A 261 -3.24 -15.55 -22.73
N ASN A 262 -3.93 -16.20 -23.67
CA ASN A 262 -3.93 -17.66 -23.82
C ASN A 262 -2.72 -18.23 -24.61
N LYS A 263 -1.94 -17.36 -25.24
CA LYS A 263 -0.79 -17.75 -26.08
C LYS A 263 0.53 -17.25 -25.56
N ALA A 264 0.55 -16.19 -24.75
CA ALA A 264 1.76 -15.57 -24.25
C ALA A 264 2.63 -16.56 -23.45
N PRO A 265 3.80 -16.99 -23.95
CA PRO A 265 4.75 -17.76 -23.15
C PRO A 265 5.32 -16.91 -22.01
N ALA A 266 5.88 -17.55 -20.98
CA ALA A 266 6.51 -16.88 -19.84
C ALA A 266 5.63 -15.82 -19.15
N ALA A 267 4.30 -15.97 -19.22
CA ALA A 267 3.37 -14.95 -18.76
C ALA A 267 3.20 -14.94 -17.24
N LEU A 268 3.22 -13.73 -16.67
CA LEU A 268 2.77 -13.46 -15.31
C LEU A 268 1.28 -13.13 -15.32
N MET A 269 0.47 -14.09 -14.90
CA MET A 269 -0.97 -13.98 -14.74
C MET A 269 -1.28 -13.52 -13.31
N ALA A 270 -1.72 -12.28 -13.12
CA ALA A 270 -1.99 -11.68 -11.82
C ALA A 270 -3.49 -11.68 -11.51
N LEU A 271 -3.90 -12.42 -10.48
CA LEU A 271 -5.27 -12.40 -9.97
C LEU A 271 -5.41 -11.31 -8.92
N HIS A 272 -6.26 -10.32 -9.21
CA HIS A 272 -6.42 -9.15 -8.35
C HIS A 272 -6.90 -9.50 -6.94
N HIS A 273 -6.40 -8.81 -5.92
CA HIS A 273 -6.70 -9.08 -4.50
C HIS A 273 -8.18 -8.90 -4.12
N THR A 274 -8.97 -8.20 -4.94
CA THR A 274 -10.43 -8.05 -4.73
C THR A 274 -11.23 -9.23 -5.28
N ALA A 275 -10.60 -10.13 -6.03
CA ALA A 275 -11.28 -11.30 -6.60
C ALA A 275 -11.83 -12.18 -5.48
N LYS A 276 -13.15 -12.40 -5.51
CA LYS A 276 -13.87 -13.35 -4.64
C LYS A 276 -14.10 -14.66 -5.38
N ARG A 277 -14.73 -15.64 -4.72
CA ARG A 277 -15.05 -16.97 -5.30
C ARG A 277 -15.69 -16.93 -6.68
N GLY A 278 -16.61 -15.99 -6.93
CA GLY A 278 -17.19 -15.76 -8.26
C GLY A 278 -16.14 -15.33 -9.29
N GLY A 279 -15.28 -14.38 -8.94
CA GLY A 279 -14.15 -13.94 -9.77
C GLY A 279 -13.11 -15.05 -9.99
N TRP A 280 -12.81 -15.87 -8.96
CA TRP A 280 -11.94 -17.05 -9.09
C TRP A 280 -12.49 -18.02 -10.13
N LYS A 281 -13.80 -18.32 -10.05
CA LYS A 281 -14.49 -19.18 -11.02
C LYS A 281 -14.37 -18.64 -12.44
N SER A 282 -14.62 -17.35 -12.66
CA SER A 282 -14.52 -16.75 -13.99
C SER A 282 -13.07 -16.75 -14.50
N ALA A 283 -12.09 -16.42 -13.66
CA ALA A 283 -10.68 -16.41 -14.01
C ALA A 283 -10.17 -17.79 -14.44
N LEU A 284 -10.45 -18.84 -13.65
CA LEU A 284 -10.04 -20.23 -13.93
C LEU A 284 -10.81 -20.87 -15.10
N LYS A 285 -12.04 -20.40 -15.38
CA LYS A 285 -12.80 -20.84 -16.57
C LYS A 285 -12.33 -20.22 -17.87
N SER A 286 -11.63 -19.09 -17.80
CA SER A 286 -11.11 -18.40 -18.98
C SER A 286 -10.16 -19.31 -19.77
N SER A 287 -10.20 -19.22 -21.10
CA SER A 287 -9.23 -19.88 -21.99
C SER A 287 -7.79 -19.45 -21.72
N ALA A 288 -7.58 -18.32 -21.03
CA ALA A 288 -6.26 -17.83 -20.67
C ALA A 288 -5.52 -18.76 -19.70
N LEU A 289 -6.21 -19.56 -18.89
CA LEU A 289 -5.61 -20.48 -17.92
C LEU A 289 -5.87 -21.97 -18.27
N ARG A 290 -6.27 -22.26 -19.51
CA ARG A 290 -6.62 -23.60 -19.98
C ARG A 290 -5.74 -24.03 -21.14
N ASN A 291 -5.64 -25.35 -21.36
CA ASN A 291 -4.87 -25.95 -22.44
C ASN A 291 -3.43 -25.38 -22.46
N SER A 292 -2.98 -24.81 -23.57
CA SER A 292 -1.68 -24.17 -23.73
C SER A 292 -1.45 -22.95 -22.82
N GLY A 293 -2.50 -22.38 -22.24
CA GLY A 293 -2.43 -21.24 -21.33
C GLY A 293 -2.34 -21.61 -19.84
N LYS A 294 -2.33 -22.90 -19.50
CA LYS A 294 -2.27 -23.36 -18.11
C LYS A 294 -0.99 -22.84 -17.43
N PRO A 295 -1.06 -22.32 -16.19
CA PRO A 295 0.13 -21.95 -15.43
C PRO A 295 0.90 -23.20 -14.98
N ASP A 296 2.23 -23.13 -15.01
CA ASP A 296 3.11 -24.16 -14.47
C ASP A 296 3.18 -24.06 -12.94
N VAL A 297 3.14 -22.83 -12.40
CA VAL A 297 3.18 -22.58 -10.95
C VAL A 297 2.15 -21.55 -10.51
N LEU A 298 1.57 -21.80 -9.34
CA LEU A 298 0.82 -20.83 -8.54
C LEU A 298 1.77 -20.18 -7.53
N LEU A 299 1.95 -18.86 -7.62
CA LEU A 299 2.78 -18.10 -6.70
C LEU A 299 1.87 -17.30 -5.78
N PHE A 300 2.00 -17.51 -4.47
CA PHE A 300 1.18 -16.83 -3.48
C PHE A 300 1.97 -15.82 -2.67
N ASP A 301 1.52 -14.56 -2.73
CA ASP A 301 2.09 -13.46 -1.95
C ASP A 301 1.38 -13.35 -0.59
N ALA A 302 2.01 -13.91 0.43
CA ALA A 302 1.54 -13.88 1.82
C ALA A 302 2.43 -12.99 2.70
N THR A 303 3.08 -11.99 2.10
CA THR A 303 3.93 -11.02 2.81
C THR A 303 3.12 -10.07 3.68
N ASP A 304 3.76 -9.45 4.67
CA ASP A 304 3.19 -8.38 5.50
C ASP A 304 2.70 -7.20 4.63
N ALA A 305 3.41 -6.89 3.53
CA ALA A 305 3.01 -5.88 2.55
C ALA A 305 1.67 -6.23 1.85
N ALA A 306 1.52 -7.49 1.41
CA ALA A 306 0.27 -7.97 0.83
C ALA A 306 -0.87 -7.97 1.87
N ALA A 307 -0.57 -8.34 3.12
CA ALA A 307 -1.54 -8.35 4.21
C ALA A 307 -2.02 -6.94 4.58
N LYS A 308 -1.14 -5.93 4.55
CA LYS A 308 -1.50 -4.51 4.73
C LYS A 308 -2.39 -4.00 3.59
N THR A 309 -2.15 -4.47 2.36
CA THR A 309 -2.98 -4.12 1.20
C THR A 309 -4.36 -4.75 1.30
N ASN A 310 -4.44 -6.07 1.49
CA ASN A 310 -5.70 -6.78 1.69
C ASN A 310 -5.53 -8.07 2.52
N TYR A 311 -5.61 -7.94 3.84
CA TYR A 311 -5.55 -9.06 4.79
C TYR A 311 -6.54 -10.18 4.46
N SER A 312 -7.75 -9.83 4.00
CA SER A 312 -8.78 -10.83 3.68
C SER A 312 -8.40 -11.70 2.48
N ALA A 313 -7.66 -11.15 1.52
CA ALA A 313 -7.19 -11.89 0.36
C ALA A 313 -6.06 -12.86 0.72
N VAL A 314 -5.09 -12.39 1.52
CA VAL A 314 -4.00 -13.22 2.05
C VAL A 314 -4.58 -14.40 2.85
N LYS A 315 -5.51 -14.14 3.78
CA LYS A 315 -6.15 -15.20 4.58
C LYS A 315 -6.86 -16.28 3.73
N ARG A 316 -7.29 -15.94 2.50
CA ARG A 316 -8.00 -16.85 1.58
C ARG A 316 -7.05 -17.64 0.69
N ILE A 317 -5.73 -17.49 0.80
CA ILE A 317 -4.76 -18.23 -0.03
C ILE A 317 -4.96 -19.76 0.07
N PRO A 318 -5.09 -20.38 1.25
CA PRO A 318 -5.32 -21.83 1.34
C PRO A 318 -6.63 -22.27 0.68
N ASP A 319 -7.71 -21.50 0.86
CA ASP A 319 -9.01 -21.76 0.24
C ASP A 319 -8.93 -21.68 -1.29
N TYR A 320 -8.22 -20.68 -1.79
CA TYR A 320 -8.03 -20.49 -3.23
C TYR A 320 -7.12 -21.56 -3.83
N LEU A 321 -6.04 -21.97 -3.15
CA LEU A 321 -5.19 -23.08 -3.57
C LEU A 321 -5.99 -24.38 -3.70
N ARG A 322 -6.84 -24.68 -2.72
CA ARG A 322 -7.75 -25.84 -2.81
C ARG A 322 -8.70 -25.69 -4.00
N TYR A 323 -9.33 -24.53 -4.13
CA TYR A 323 -10.28 -24.25 -5.21
C TYR A 323 -9.63 -24.35 -6.59
N SER A 324 -8.41 -23.87 -6.78
CA SER A 324 -7.70 -23.92 -8.06
C SER A 324 -7.36 -25.35 -8.48
N ARG A 325 -6.93 -26.19 -7.52
CA ARG A 325 -6.69 -27.62 -7.75
C ARG A 325 -7.96 -28.36 -8.18
N GLU A 326 -9.07 -28.10 -7.49
CA GLU A 326 -10.38 -28.67 -7.83
C GLU A 326 -10.92 -28.18 -9.19
N ASN A 327 -10.38 -27.09 -9.74
CA ASN A 327 -10.87 -26.44 -10.97
C ASN A 327 -9.83 -26.42 -12.11
N GLY A 328 -9.02 -27.49 -12.23
CA GLY A 328 -8.19 -27.77 -13.40
C GLY A 328 -6.71 -27.40 -13.29
N LEU A 329 -6.27 -26.91 -12.13
CA LEU A 329 -4.86 -26.59 -11.84
C LEU A 329 -4.22 -27.56 -10.83
N SER A 330 -4.67 -28.82 -10.81
CA SER A 330 -4.09 -29.88 -9.97
C SER A 330 -2.62 -30.18 -10.28
N ASP A 331 -2.25 -30.08 -11.56
CA ASP A 331 -0.91 -30.43 -12.04
C ASP A 331 0.06 -29.24 -12.05
N SER A 332 -0.35 -28.11 -11.47
CA SER A 332 0.49 -26.91 -11.34
C SER A 332 1.17 -26.93 -9.97
N GLY A 333 2.47 -26.64 -9.93
CA GLY A 333 3.21 -26.41 -8.69
C GLY A 333 2.65 -25.24 -7.90
N SER A 334 2.98 -25.13 -6.62
CA SER A 334 2.51 -24.03 -5.77
C SER A 334 3.58 -23.59 -4.78
N VAL A 335 3.87 -22.28 -4.74
CA VAL A 335 4.81 -21.70 -3.78
C VAL A 335 4.12 -20.58 -3.03
N ILE A 336 4.05 -20.68 -1.70
CA ILE A 336 3.51 -19.64 -0.83
C ILE A 336 4.68 -18.96 -0.13
N VAL A 337 4.84 -17.66 -0.33
CA VAL A 337 5.95 -16.88 0.25
C VAL A 337 5.40 -15.92 1.29
N THR A 338 5.91 -16.00 2.52
CA THR A 338 5.60 -15.04 3.59
C THR A 338 6.88 -14.56 4.28
N ASP A 339 6.84 -13.34 4.80
CA ASP A 339 7.87 -12.77 5.66
C ASP A 339 7.40 -12.57 7.12
N ASP A 340 6.21 -13.08 7.45
CA ASP A 340 5.61 -13.04 8.78
C ASP A 340 5.53 -14.45 9.39
N PRO A 341 6.30 -14.75 10.47
CA PRO A 341 6.27 -16.05 11.12
C PRO A 341 4.88 -16.45 11.59
N LYS A 342 4.04 -15.49 11.99
CA LYS A 342 2.68 -15.80 12.42
C LYS A 342 1.84 -16.33 11.25
N THR A 343 1.86 -15.65 10.11
CA THR A 343 1.19 -16.09 8.88
C THR A 343 1.69 -17.47 8.44
N PHE A 344 3.01 -17.73 8.53
CA PHE A 344 3.59 -19.04 8.23
C PHE A 344 2.97 -20.17 9.08
N PHE A 345 2.93 -20.04 10.41
CA PHE A 345 2.39 -21.10 11.25
C PHE A 345 0.87 -21.27 11.11
N VAL A 346 0.13 -20.18 10.86
CA VAL A 346 -1.31 -20.25 10.57
C VAL A 346 -1.56 -21.03 9.28
N PHE A 347 -0.81 -20.73 8.21
CA PHE A 347 -0.96 -21.45 6.95
C PHE A 347 -0.50 -22.89 7.04
N ARG A 348 0.60 -23.17 7.76
CA ARG A 348 1.05 -24.54 8.02
C ARG A 348 -0.06 -25.36 8.70
N ALA A 349 -0.75 -24.80 9.70
CA ALA A 349 -1.87 -25.46 10.35
C ALA A 349 -3.06 -25.66 9.39
N GLN A 350 -3.46 -24.63 8.65
CA GLN A 350 -4.59 -24.69 7.71
C GLN A 350 -4.36 -25.68 6.57
N LEU A 351 -3.15 -25.74 6.00
CA LEU A 351 -2.81 -26.68 4.93
C LEU A 351 -2.84 -28.13 5.45
N ASN A 352 -2.37 -28.36 6.69
CA ASN A 352 -2.47 -29.66 7.36
C ASN A 352 -3.94 -30.07 7.63
N GLU A 353 -4.78 -29.15 8.09
CA GLU A 353 -6.22 -29.39 8.31
C GLU A 353 -6.93 -29.80 7.02
N VAL A 354 -6.54 -29.20 5.89
CA VAL A 354 -7.08 -29.51 4.55
C VAL A 354 -6.46 -30.78 3.94
N LYS A 355 -5.50 -31.42 4.63
CA LYS A 355 -4.77 -32.63 4.18
C LYS A 355 -4.10 -32.47 2.82
N LEU A 356 -3.59 -31.28 2.52
CA LEU A 356 -2.76 -31.06 1.34
C LEU A 356 -1.33 -31.52 1.67
N GLU A 357 -0.69 -32.23 0.75
CA GLU A 357 0.74 -32.51 0.85
C GLU A 357 1.53 -31.25 0.48
N PHE A 358 2.42 -30.82 1.37
CA PHE A 358 3.30 -29.68 1.15
C PHE A 358 4.63 -29.83 1.92
N ALA A 359 5.67 -29.22 1.39
CA ALA A 359 6.95 -29.01 2.06
C ALA A 359 7.01 -27.63 2.72
N THR A 360 7.88 -27.46 3.71
CA THR A 360 8.18 -26.16 4.31
C THR A 360 9.64 -25.81 4.11
N LYS A 361 9.93 -24.55 3.74
CA LYS A 361 11.29 -24.02 3.66
C LYS A 361 11.37 -22.75 4.50
N VAL A 362 12.34 -22.67 5.42
CA VAL A 362 12.55 -21.48 6.24
C VAL A 362 13.92 -20.92 5.88
N LEU A 363 13.98 -19.61 5.67
CA LEU A 363 15.17 -18.89 5.26
C LEU A 363 15.42 -17.75 6.25
N ALA A 364 16.56 -17.81 6.93
CA ALA A 364 17.06 -16.68 7.69
C ALA A 364 17.60 -15.63 6.70
N ALA A 365 17.15 -14.37 6.82
CA ALA A 365 17.54 -13.32 5.90
C ALA A 365 17.70 -11.98 6.63
N GLU A 366 18.89 -11.40 6.58
CA GLU A 366 19.17 -10.05 7.08
C GLU A 366 19.90 -9.25 6.00
N SER A 367 19.21 -8.31 5.37
CA SER A 367 19.82 -7.28 4.53
C SER A 367 18.85 -6.11 4.38
N LYS A 368 19.38 -4.94 4.05
CA LYS A 368 18.56 -3.80 3.61
C LYS A 368 17.97 -4.08 2.22
N ASP A 369 18.82 -4.58 1.32
CA ASP A 369 18.49 -4.93 -0.05
C ASP A 369 18.11 -6.41 -0.13
N VAL A 370 16.84 -6.69 0.13
CA VAL A 370 16.40 -8.06 0.43
C VAL A 370 16.44 -8.97 -0.79
N LEU A 371 16.00 -8.55 -1.97
CA LEU A 371 15.98 -9.47 -3.12
C LEU A 371 17.25 -9.41 -3.96
N LEU A 372 17.65 -8.21 -4.36
CA LEU A 372 18.81 -7.93 -5.20
C LEU A 372 19.63 -6.83 -4.52
N SER A 373 20.95 -6.98 -4.45
CA SER A 373 21.85 -5.97 -3.86
C SER A 373 23.08 -5.74 -4.70
N VAL A 374 23.67 -4.55 -4.57
CA VAL A 374 25.00 -4.24 -5.12
C VAL A 374 26.08 -5.07 -4.41
N ASN A 375 25.91 -5.32 -3.11
CA ASN A 375 26.82 -6.10 -2.28
C ASN A 375 26.03 -7.27 -1.65
N PRO A 376 25.85 -8.38 -2.38
CA PRO A 376 25.12 -9.53 -1.85
C PRO A 376 25.89 -10.19 -0.70
N GLU A 377 25.15 -10.82 0.20
CA GLU A 377 25.73 -11.68 1.24
C GLU A 377 26.31 -12.97 0.63
N GLU A 378 27.27 -13.59 1.33
CA GLU A 378 27.90 -14.84 0.87
C GLU A 378 26.89 -16.00 0.81
N ALA A 379 27.09 -16.97 -0.09
CA ALA A 379 26.16 -18.08 -0.29
C ALA A 379 25.91 -18.96 0.95
N ASN A 380 26.90 -19.03 1.85
CA ASN A 380 26.87 -19.76 3.12
C ASN A 380 26.59 -18.83 4.32
N TRP A 381 26.08 -17.62 4.07
CA TRP A 381 25.77 -16.65 5.11
C TRP A 381 24.83 -17.25 6.15
N THR A 382 25.12 -16.98 7.42
CA THR A 382 24.26 -17.37 8.54
C THR A 382 24.12 -16.20 9.51
N PRO A 383 22.96 -16.06 10.16
CA PRO A 383 22.72 -14.95 11.08
C PRO A 383 23.68 -15.00 12.27
N THR A 384 24.31 -13.87 12.59
CA THR A 384 25.17 -13.77 13.77
C THR A 384 24.37 -13.97 15.05
N LEU A 385 24.90 -14.77 15.98
CA LEU A 385 24.28 -15.02 17.29
C LEU A 385 23.97 -13.70 18.01
N ARG A 386 22.71 -13.53 18.45
CA ARG A 386 22.28 -12.34 19.19
C ARG A 386 22.51 -12.49 20.68
N SER A 387 23.02 -11.43 21.31
CA SER A 387 23.12 -11.34 22.76
C SER A 387 21.74 -11.46 23.41
N ASN A 388 21.66 -12.05 24.59
CA ASN A 388 20.41 -12.10 25.34
C ASN A 388 20.01 -10.69 25.81
N SER A 389 18.75 -10.32 25.66
CA SER A 389 18.18 -9.07 26.19
C SER A 389 16.96 -9.40 27.04
N ASN A 390 16.90 -8.82 28.25
CA ASN A 390 15.75 -9.00 29.14
C ASN A 390 14.67 -7.97 28.77
N PHE A 391 13.41 -8.40 28.76
CA PHE A 391 12.26 -7.56 28.46
C PHE A 391 11.37 -7.39 29.68
N SER A 392 10.72 -6.24 29.81
CA SER A 392 9.71 -5.97 30.83
C SER A 392 8.36 -5.80 30.16
N ILE A 393 7.45 -6.76 30.32
CA ILE A 393 6.17 -6.74 29.61
C ILE A 393 5.05 -6.31 30.56
N SER A 394 4.23 -5.38 30.10
CA SER A 394 2.98 -5.02 30.77
C SER A 394 1.82 -5.31 29.84
N ILE A 395 0.92 -6.19 30.28
CA ILE A 395 -0.28 -6.53 29.52
C ILE A 395 -1.38 -5.55 29.93
N VAL A 396 -1.93 -4.86 28.93
CA VAL A 396 -3.00 -3.89 29.11
C VAL A 396 -4.32 -4.43 28.57
N ASP A 397 -5.40 -4.07 29.26
CA ASP A 397 -6.80 -4.21 28.84
C ASP A 397 -7.31 -5.61 28.44
N ARG A 398 -7.93 -6.28 29.42
CA ARG A 398 -8.67 -7.53 29.25
C ARG A 398 -10.12 -7.30 28.81
N ASP A 399 -10.77 -6.28 29.36
CA ASP A 399 -12.22 -6.12 29.27
C ASP A 399 -12.65 -5.67 27.88
N ALA A 400 -11.83 -4.85 27.19
CA ALA A 400 -12.02 -4.54 25.78
C ALA A 400 -12.02 -5.79 24.89
N SER A 401 -11.09 -6.72 25.16
CA SER A 401 -10.98 -7.97 24.39
C SER A 401 -12.18 -8.90 24.63
N GLN A 402 -12.72 -8.94 25.86
CA GLN A 402 -13.95 -9.69 26.16
C GLN A 402 -15.17 -9.11 25.44
N LEU A 403 -15.30 -7.78 25.43
CA LEU A 403 -16.41 -7.11 24.76
C LEU A 403 -16.33 -7.24 23.23
N ALA A 404 -15.13 -7.12 22.67
CA ALA A 404 -14.85 -7.40 21.27
C ALA A 404 -15.26 -8.84 20.91
N LEU A 405 -14.97 -9.82 21.77
CA LEU A 405 -15.34 -11.21 21.50
C LEU A 405 -16.86 -11.39 21.53
N LYS A 406 -17.57 -10.68 22.41
CA LYS A 406 -19.03 -10.69 22.44
C LYS A 406 -19.62 -10.20 21.12
N PHE A 407 -19.15 -9.08 20.57
CA PHE A 407 -19.59 -8.60 19.26
C PHE A 407 -19.25 -9.58 18.13
N GLN A 408 -18.09 -10.21 18.17
CA GLN A 408 -17.72 -11.21 17.18
C GLN A 408 -18.63 -12.43 17.22
N ASN A 409 -18.96 -12.96 18.40
CA ASN A 409 -19.89 -14.08 18.52
C ASN A 409 -21.28 -13.73 17.99
N LEU A 410 -21.69 -12.46 18.11
CA LEU A 410 -22.96 -11.96 17.58
C LEU A 410 -23.00 -11.90 16.05
N MET A 411 -21.86 -11.95 15.37
CA MET A 411 -21.80 -11.96 13.90
C MET A 411 -22.46 -13.20 13.29
N ALA A 412 -22.51 -14.32 14.02
CA ALA A 412 -23.19 -15.53 13.57
C ALA A 412 -24.69 -15.31 13.30
N PHE A 413 -25.31 -14.32 13.95
CA PHE A 413 -26.71 -13.95 13.75
C PHE A 413 -26.90 -12.93 12.61
N ALA A 414 -25.82 -12.39 12.04
CA ALA A 414 -25.87 -11.33 11.02
C ALA A 414 -25.87 -11.85 9.58
N GLY A 415 -25.79 -13.17 9.37
CA GLY A 415 -25.69 -13.79 8.05
C GLY A 415 -24.25 -13.77 7.49
N ASP A 416 -24.13 -13.66 6.16
CA ASP A 416 -22.85 -13.70 5.45
C ASP A 416 -21.94 -12.49 5.77
N GLU A 417 -20.62 -12.65 5.56
CA GLU A 417 -19.62 -11.61 5.85
C GLU A 417 -19.85 -10.27 5.12
N ASP A 418 -20.67 -10.27 4.07
CA ASP A 418 -20.94 -9.11 3.23
C ASP A 418 -22.19 -8.32 3.68
N THR A 419 -22.94 -8.77 4.69
CA THR A 419 -24.15 -8.04 5.13
C THR A 419 -23.78 -6.73 5.86
N PRO A 420 -24.59 -5.66 5.75
CA PRO A 420 -24.37 -4.44 6.51
C PRO A 420 -24.33 -4.65 8.02
N ALA A 421 -25.13 -5.62 8.52
CA ALA A 421 -25.16 -5.98 9.93
C ALA A 421 -23.86 -6.67 10.39
N TYR A 422 -23.33 -7.62 9.60
CA TYR A 422 -22.05 -8.26 9.88
C TYR A 422 -20.92 -7.22 9.92
N ASN A 423 -20.91 -6.32 8.93
CA ASN A 423 -19.94 -5.25 8.84
C ASN A 423 -20.04 -4.28 10.03
N ALA A 424 -21.23 -3.90 10.48
CA ALA A 424 -21.41 -3.03 11.64
C ALA A 424 -20.87 -3.67 12.93
N LEU A 425 -21.14 -4.96 13.16
CA LEU A 425 -20.58 -5.73 14.28
C LEU A 425 -19.06 -5.81 14.19
N LEU A 426 -18.51 -6.00 12.98
CA LEU A 426 -17.07 -6.07 12.76
C LEU A 426 -16.39 -4.73 13.03
N GLN A 427 -16.98 -3.63 12.57
CA GLN A 427 -16.47 -2.30 12.89
C GLN A 427 -16.48 -2.03 14.39
N ALA A 428 -17.48 -2.52 15.14
CA ALA A 428 -17.49 -2.41 16.60
C ALA A 428 -16.34 -3.17 17.27
N VAL A 429 -16.07 -4.41 16.83
CA VAL A 429 -14.90 -5.19 17.27
C VAL A 429 -13.62 -4.42 17.01
N MET A 430 -13.43 -3.92 15.78
CA MET A 430 -12.21 -3.19 15.42
C MET A 430 -12.05 -1.90 16.22
N TYR A 431 -13.14 -1.17 16.41
CA TYR A 431 -13.15 0.11 17.11
C TYR A 431 -12.69 -0.03 18.57
N ILE A 432 -13.30 -0.96 19.31
CA ILE A 432 -13.01 -1.18 20.73
C ILE A 432 -11.55 -1.58 20.93
N LEU A 433 -11.06 -2.51 20.10
CA LEU A 433 -9.66 -2.97 20.17
C LEU A 433 -8.66 -1.86 19.82
N ARG A 434 -8.94 -1.04 18.81
CA ARG A 434 -8.08 0.10 18.45
C ARG A 434 -8.08 1.18 19.54
N MET A 435 -9.25 1.50 20.10
CA MET A 435 -9.36 2.47 21.19
C MET A 435 -8.61 2.02 22.44
N SER A 436 -8.72 0.75 22.83
CA SER A 436 -7.96 0.21 23.98
C SER A 436 -6.44 0.38 23.83
N ASN A 437 -5.96 0.37 22.58
CA ASN A 437 -4.56 0.48 22.22
C ASN A 437 -4.14 1.93 21.90
N MET A 438 -4.98 2.93 22.18
CA MET A 438 -4.62 4.34 22.01
C MET A 438 -3.72 4.82 23.18
N PRO A 439 -2.65 5.59 22.92
CA PRO A 439 -1.76 6.13 23.95
C PRO A 439 -2.31 7.42 24.59
N ALA A 440 -3.61 7.68 24.45
CA ALA A 440 -4.31 8.86 24.94
C ALA A 440 -5.77 8.53 25.31
N GLY A 441 -6.49 9.46 25.96
CA GLY A 441 -7.92 9.31 26.26
C GLY A 441 -8.82 9.55 25.05
N TYR A 442 -10.08 9.12 25.13
CA TYR A 442 -11.07 9.35 24.07
C TYR A 442 -11.32 10.85 23.84
N SER A 443 -11.22 11.70 24.87
CA SER A 443 -11.32 13.15 24.72
C SER A 443 -10.19 13.73 23.87
N ASP A 444 -8.95 13.24 24.03
CA ASP A 444 -7.79 13.71 23.27
C ASP A 444 -7.85 13.25 21.81
N PHE A 445 -8.36 12.04 21.60
CA PHE A 445 -8.56 11.46 20.27
C PHE A 445 -9.60 12.23 19.45
N THR A 446 -10.73 12.56 20.09
CA THR A 446 -11.83 13.30 19.44
C THR A 446 -11.56 14.81 19.37
N SER A 447 -10.81 15.40 20.31
CA SER A 447 -10.47 16.83 20.28
C SER A 447 -9.46 17.19 19.18
N ALA A 448 -8.44 16.35 18.93
CA ALA A 448 -7.52 16.58 17.82
C ALA A 448 -8.22 16.52 16.44
N SER A 449 -9.36 15.84 16.37
CA SER A 449 -10.22 15.76 15.18
C SER A 449 -11.08 17.02 14.98
N THR A 450 -11.30 17.80 16.04
CA THR A 450 -12.09 19.05 16.00
C THR A 450 -11.28 20.29 15.59
N ASP A 451 -9.95 20.20 15.55
CA ASP A 451 -9.06 21.37 15.40
C ASP A 451 -8.78 21.80 13.95
N ASN A 452 -9.35 21.13 12.94
CA ASN A 452 -9.30 21.57 11.55
C ASN A 452 -10.73 21.70 11.00
N GLU A 453 -11.25 22.93 10.87
CA GLU A 453 -12.64 23.21 10.47
C GLU A 453 -13.05 22.73 9.06
N ASP A 454 -12.11 22.22 8.27
CA ASP A 454 -12.40 21.56 7.00
C ASP A 454 -12.87 20.09 7.16
N TYR A 455 -12.66 19.52 8.35
CA TYR A 455 -12.98 18.14 8.69
C TYR A 455 -14.36 17.98 9.33
N SER A 456 -15.28 18.92 9.15
CA SER A 456 -16.68 18.78 9.59
C SER A 456 -17.33 17.47 9.10
N TYR A 457 -16.85 16.88 7.99
CA TYR A 457 -17.31 15.58 7.50
C TYR A 457 -16.59 14.38 8.16
N ASN A 458 -15.31 14.53 8.54
CA ASN A 458 -14.52 13.49 9.23
C ASN A 458 -14.69 13.48 10.74
N ASN A 459 -15.29 14.53 11.31
CA ASN A 459 -15.60 14.70 12.72
C ASN A 459 -16.43 13.53 13.29
N ASN A 460 -17.08 12.76 12.42
CA ASN A 460 -17.81 11.56 12.77
C ASN A 460 -16.99 10.27 12.64
N ARG A 461 -16.07 10.14 11.68
CA ARG A 461 -15.54 8.83 11.25
C ARG A 461 -14.78 8.06 12.33
N ASN A 462 -14.02 8.77 13.16
CA ASN A 462 -13.22 8.17 14.24
C ASN A 462 -13.95 8.18 15.59
N ALA A 463 -15.11 8.82 15.70
CA ALA A 463 -15.91 8.75 16.91
C ALA A 463 -16.63 7.39 17.01
N TRP A 464 -17.05 7.01 18.21
CA TRP A 464 -17.88 5.82 18.40
C TRP A 464 -19.26 5.97 17.76
N THR A 465 -19.75 7.20 17.65
CA THR A 465 -21.12 7.52 17.23
C THR A 465 -21.54 6.87 15.91
N PRO A 466 -20.78 6.92 14.80
CA PRO A 466 -21.23 6.27 13.56
C PRO A 466 -21.26 4.74 13.64
N VAL A 467 -20.34 4.13 14.39
CA VAL A 467 -20.35 2.67 14.59
C VAL A 467 -21.60 2.27 15.35
N LYS A 468 -21.94 3.02 16.41
CA LYS A 468 -23.18 2.86 17.16
C LYS A 468 -24.42 3.05 16.27
N LEU A 469 -24.46 4.08 15.44
CA LEU A 469 -25.58 4.33 14.52
C LEU A 469 -25.76 3.19 13.51
N ALA A 470 -24.65 2.64 12.98
CA ALA A 470 -24.71 1.49 12.08
C ALA A 470 -25.26 0.23 12.77
N LEU A 471 -24.88 -0.01 14.04
CA LEU A 471 -25.44 -1.10 14.84
C LEU A 471 -26.94 -0.92 15.12
N LEU A 472 -27.36 0.31 15.45
CA LEU A 472 -28.77 0.63 15.66
C LEU A 472 -29.58 0.47 14.38
N ALA A 473 -29.04 0.89 13.23
CA ALA A 473 -29.65 0.64 11.92
C ALA A 473 -29.80 -0.86 11.62
N ALA A 474 -28.81 -1.68 11.98
CA ALA A 474 -28.88 -3.13 11.84
C ALA A 474 -29.90 -3.80 12.80
N LEU A 475 -30.15 -3.20 13.97
CA LEU A 475 -31.24 -3.63 14.85
C LEU A 475 -32.61 -3.22 14.30
N HIS A 476 -32.73 -2.00 13.77
CA HIS A 476 -33.97 -1.51 13.18
C HIS A 476 -34.37 -2.26 11.90
N SER A 477 -33.41 -2.74 11.11
CA SER A 477 -33.69 -3.57 9.94
C SER A 477 -34.20 -4.97 10.29
N GLY A 478 -34.17 -5.37 11.56
CA GLY A 478 -34.65 -6.65 12.06
C GLY A 478 -33.69 -7.82 11.85
N VAL A 479 -32.55 -7.63 11.17
CA VAL A 479 -31.57 -8.69 10.88
C VAL A 479 -31.03 -9.33 12.16
N LEU A 480 -30.83 -8.54 13.23
CA LEU A 480 -30.27 -9.01 14.50
C LEU A 480 -31.34 -9.31 15.57
N ASN A 481 -32.61 -9.48 15.19
CA ASN A 481 -33.71 -9.65 16.16
C ASN A 481 -33.52 -10.84 17.10
N GLN A 482 -32.96 -11.96 16.61
CA GLN A 482 -32.69 -13.16 17.42
C GLN A 482 -31.73 -12.89 18.59
N ALA A 483 -30.84 -11.89 18.46
CA ALA A 483 -29.84 -11.54 19.47
C ALA A 483 -29.98 -10.09 19.96
N ARG A 484 -31.16 -9.48 19.78
CA ARG A 484 -31.40 -8.05 20.03
C ARG A 484 -30.96 -7.58 21.42
N GLN A 485 -31.42 -8.25 22.48
CA GLN A 485 -31.05 -7.92 23.86
C GLN A 485 -29.53 -8.01 24.07
N SER A 486 -28.89 -9.04 23.52
CA SER A 486 -27.44 -9.23 23.64
C SER A 486 -26.63 -8.14 22.93
N VAL A 487 -27.11 -7.66 21.78
CA VAL A 487 -26.51 -6.54 21.04
C VAL A 487 -26.72 -5.22 21.79
N GLU A 488 -27.94 -4.93 22.26
CA GLU A 488 -28.25 -3.73 23.04
C GLU A 488 -27.42 -3.66 24.33
N ASP A 489 -27.27 -4.78 25.04
CA ASP A 489 -26.41 -4.87 26.22
C ASP A 489 -24.92 -4.69 25.88
N ALA A 490 -24.47 -5.21 24.74
CA ALA A 490 -23.10 -5.00 24.29
C ALA A 490 -22.86 -3.51 23.98
N ILE A 491 -23.78 -2.83 23.29
CA ILE A 491 -23.70 -1.39 23.02
C ILE A 491 -23.64 -0.59 24.32
N LYS A 492 -24.51 -0.86 25.30
CA LYS A 492 -24.51 -0.18 26.60
C LYS A 492 -23.19 -0.36 27.35
N ARG A 493 -22.62 -1.56 27.32
CA ARG A 493 -21.31 -1.83 27.93
C ARG A 493 -20.19 -1.09 27.19
N THR A 494 -20.26 -0.99 25.86
CA THR A 494 -19.28 -0.21 25.09
C THR A 494 -19.36 1.27 25.41
N ASP A 495 -20.57 1.83 25.52
CA ASP A 495 -20.76 3.24 25.89
C ASP A 495 -20.09 3.53 27.24
N LYS A 496 -20.37 2.69 28.26
CA LYS A 496 -19.73 2.79 29.57
C LYS A 496 -18.20 2.69 29.49
N LEU A 497 -17.69 1.75 28.70
CA LEU A 497 -16.24 1.54 28.56
C LEU A 497 -15.55 2.75 27.91
N ILE A 498 -16.20 3.37 26.92
CA ILE A 498 -15.70 4.60 26.28
C ILE A 498 -15.75 5.78 27.23
N ASP A 499 -16.80 5.90 28.04
CA ASP A 499 -16.90 6.91 29.09
C ASP A 499 -15.77 6.74 30.13
N ASP A 500 -15.48 5.50 30.54
CA ASP A 500 -14.36 5.19 31.45
C ASP A 500 -13.00 5.53 30.82
N TRP A 501 -12.87 5.41 29.49
CA TRP A 501 -11.67 5.81 28.73
C TRP A 501 -11.63 7.28 28.32
N ASN A 502 -12.60 8.09 28.75
CA ASN A 502 -12.69 9.49 28.32
C ASN A 502 -11.41 10.26 28.64
N ASP A 503 -10.89 10.10 29.86
CA ASP A 503 -9.68 10.77 30.33
C ASP A 503 -8.38 10.03 29.99
N ALA A 504 -8.35 8.70 30.09
CA ALA A 504 -7.19 7.88 29.76
C ALA A 504 -7.61 6.43 29.44
N THR A 505 -7.06 5.84 28.38
CA THR A 505 -7.15 4.40 28.17
C THR A 505 -6.23 3.64 29.11
N PRO A 506 -6.40 2.31 29.28
CA PRO A 506 -5.49 1.50 30.10
C PRO A 506 -4.04 1.56 29.61
N LEU A 507 -3.83 1.62 28.29
CA LEU A 507 -2.51 1.81 27.70
C LEU A 507 -1.90 3.18 28.07
N ALA A 508 -2.67 4.26 27.93
CA ALA A 508 -2.22 5.61 28.26
C ALA A 508 -1.88 5.77 29.75
N ALA A 509 -2.71 5.21 30.63
CA ALA A 509 -2.48 5.21 32.07
C ALA A 509 -1.21 4.43 32.44
N ARG A 510 -0.96 3.28 31.79
CA ARG A 510 0.27 2.51 32.02
C ARG A 510 1.50 3.24 31.51
N LEU A 511 1.43 3.85 30.32
CA LEU A 511 2.49 4.68 29.76
C LEU A 511 2.88 5.80 30.74
N PHE A 512 1.90 6.55 31.25
CA PHE A 512 2.14 7.61 32.23
C PHE A 512 2.84 7.09 33.49
N THR A 513 2.44 5.91 33.98
CA THR A 513 3.03 5.28 35.16
C THR A 513 4.50 4.88 34.93
N GLU A 514 4.82 4.31 33.77
CA GLU A 514 6.20 3.94 33.43
C GLU A 514 7.10 5.17 33.31
N ILE A 515 6.63 6.24 32.65
CA ILE A 515 7.38 7.49 32.55
C ILE A 515 7.63 8.07 33.95
N LYS A 516 6.58 8.18 34.78
CA LYS A 516 6.70 8.69 36.16
C LYS A 516 7.68 7.88 37.02
N LYS A 517 7.79 6.57 36.81
CA LYS A 517 8.74 5.69 37.52
C LYS A 517 10.20 5.97 37.12
N GLN A 518 10.42 6.41 35.88
CA GLN A 518 11.75 6.62 35.31
C GLN A 518 12.20 8.08 35.33
N SER A 519 11.31 9.06 35.41
CA SER A 519 11.61 10.50 35.52
C SER A 519 12.16 10.96 36.89
N ARG A 520 12.82 10.07 37.67
CA ARG A 520 13.46 10.45 38.95
C ARG A 520 14.84 11.07 38.69
N PRO A 521 15.27 12.08 39.48
CA PRO A 521 16.57 12.72 39.29
C PRO A 521 17.70 11.68 39.37
N GLY A 522 18.63 11.72 38.40
CA GLY A 522 19.75 10.78 38.27
C GLY A 522 19.50 9.55 37.38
N LYS A 523 18.30 9.39 36.80
CA LYS A 523 18.00 8.32 35.83
C LYS A 523 18.18 8.77 34.38
N ARG A 524 18.48 7.79 33.52
CA ARG A 524 18.80 7.93 32.08
C ARG A 524 17.58 8.35 31.25
N GLY A 525 17.80 8.88 30.05
CA GLY A 525 16.73 9.31 29.12
C GLY A 525 15.76 8.18 28.73
N ILE A 526 14.53 8.53 28.35
CA ILE A 526 13.47 7.57 28.00
C ILE A 526 13.14 7.73 26.52
N SER A 527 13.23 6.63 25.76
CA SER A 527 12.90 6.61 24.33
C SER A 527 11.56 5.90 24.12
N LEU A 528 10.54 6.64 23.69
CA LEU A 528 9.20 6.14 23.42
C LEU A 528 9.05 5.75 21.95
N VAL A 529 8.60 4.53 21.70
CA VAL A 529 8.41 3.99 20.35
C VAL A 529 6.92 3.77 20.07
N LEU A 530 6.38 4.55 19.14
CA LEU A 530 4.96 4.56 18.78
C LEU A 530 4.72 4.14 17.33
N PRO A 531 3.53 3.66 16.97
CA PRO A 531 3.25 3.16 15.62
C PRO A 531 3.48 4.19 14.50
N ASN A 532 3.05 5.43 14.69
CA ASN A 532 3.17 6.51 13.69
C ASN A 532 3.17 7.90 14.35
N ASN A 533 3.35 8.95 13.54
CA ASN A 533 3.41 10.34 14.03
C ASN A 533 2.10 10.85 14.64
N TYR A 534 0.95 10.32 14.24
CA TYR A 534 -0.34 10.63 14.87
C TYR A 534 -0.38 10.11 16.31
N TYR A 535 -0.01 8.84 16.51
CA TYR A 535 0.08 8.24 17.84
C TYR A 535 1.07 8.98 18.74
N MET A 536 2.21 9.42 18.20
CA MET A 536 3.16 10.29 18.92
C MET A 536 2.52 11.60 19.36
N SER A 537 1.78 12.25 18.47
CA SER A 537 1.09 13.50 18.76
C SER A 537 0.04 13.32 19.87
N PHE A 538 -0.78 12.27 19.77
CA PHE A 538 -1.77 11.94 20.81
C PHE A 538 -1.12 11.66 22.16
N ALA A 539 -0.05 10.86 22.18
CA ALA A 539 0.69 10.57 23.40
C ALA A 539 1.28 11.85 24.02
N ARG A 540 1.87 12.73 23.21
CA ARG A 540 2.43 14.01 23.69
C ARG A 540 1.35 14.90 24.30
N SER A 541 0.22 15.11 23.61
CA SER A 541 -0.89 15.91 24.13
C SER A 541 -1.46 15.35 25.44
N PHE A 542 -1.62 14.03 25.52
CA PHE A 542 -2.05 13.36 26.73
C PHE A 542 -1.05 13.56 27.89
N LEU A 543 0.24 13.31 27.66
CA LEU A 543 1.26 13.45 28.70
C LEU A 543 1.42 14.91 29.14
N GLN A 544 1.38 15.87 28.23
CA GLN A 544 1.39 17.30 28.56
C GLN A 544 0.22 17.66 29.49
N ARG A 545 -0.99 17.19 29.16
CA ARG A 545 -2.18 17.38 30.00
C ARG A 545 -2.05 16.74 31.39
N LYS A 546 -1.37 15.59 31.49
CA LYS A 546 -1.21 14.85 32.76
C LYS A 546 -0.06 15.34 33.64
N PHE A 547 1.04 15.79 33.05
CA PHE A 547 2.16 16.37 33.79
C PHE A 547 1.95 17.85 34.13
N GLY A 548 1.10 18.57 33.38
CA GLY A 548 0.79 19.97 33.63
C GLY A 548 2.07 20.81 33.71
N ASP A 549 2.25 21.52 34.82
CA ASP A 549 3.41 22.38 35.05
C ASP A 549 4.77 21.63 35.03
N ASN A 550 4.76 20.34 35.38
CA ASN A 550 5.96 19.50 35.36
C ASN A 550 6.38 19.08 33.95
N TRP A 551 5.57 19.35 32.92
CA TRP A 551 5.85 18.95 31.54
C TRP A 551 7.18 19.53 31.04
N ALA A 552 7.47 20.79 31.36
CA ALA A 552 8.70 21.46 30.91
C ALA A 552 9.99 20.79 31.43
N ALA A 553 9.93 20.11 32.58
CA ALA A 553 11.06 19.35 33.12
C ALA A 553 11.15 17.92 32.55
N VAL A 554 10.02 17.32 32.19
CA VAL A 554 9.95 15.93 31.71
C VAL A 554 10.21 15.85 30.21
N GLU A 555 9.68 16.77 29.42
CA GLU A 555 9.77 16.76 27.96
C GLU A 555 11.19 16.62 27.40
N PRO A 556 12.22 17.34 27.93
CA PRO A 556 13.59 17.19 27.44
C PRO A 556 14.21 15.81 27.69
N THR A 557 13.65 15.03 28.62
CA THR A 557 14.11 13.67 28.94
C THR A 557 13.49 12.59 28.05
N LEU A 558 12.48 12.96 27.25
CA LEU A 558 11.74 12.07 26.36
C LEU A 558 12.25 12.19 24.93
N GLU A 559 12.70 11.07 24.38
CA GLU A 559 12.97 10.91 22.96
C GLU A 559 11.79 10.20 22.29
N TRP A 560 11.41 10.66 21.10
CA TRP A 560 10.25 10.14 20.40
C TRP A 560 10.66 9.46 19.09
N HIS A 561 10.19 8.23 18.90
CA HIS A 561 10.46 7.46 17.70
C HIS A 561 9.17 6.83 17.14
N THR A 562 9.11 6.77 15.81
CA THR A 562 8.18 5.89 15.12
C THR A 562 8.78 4.49 14.98
N LEU A 563 7.93 3.48 14.78
CA LEU A 563 8.38 2.12 14.47
C LEU A 563 9.26 2.04 13.21
N SER A 564 8.99 2.87 12.21
CA SER A 564 9.80 2.96 10.99
C SER A 564 11.18 3.58 11.23
N ALA A 565 11.33 4.42 12.26
CA ALA A 565 12.57 5.14 12.54
C ALA A 565 13.44 4.50 13.61
N VAL A 566 12.85 3.71 14.53
CA VAL A 566 13.56 3.21 15.74
C VAL A 566 14.80 2.38 15.41
N ALA A 567 14.76 1.57 14.35
CA ALA A 567 15.92 0.76 13.96
C ALA A 567 17.12 1.64 13.55
N LYS A 568 16.87 2.83 12.99
CA LYS A 568 17.94 3.78 12.60
C LYS A 568 18.45 4.58 13.80
N SER A 569 17.63 4.78 14.84
CA SER A 569 18.03 5.55 16.03
C SER A 569 18.75 4.74 17.09
N LEU A 570 18.70 3.41 17.07
CA LEU A 570 19.40 2.53 18.01
C LEU A 570 20.93 2.49 17.74
N THR A 571 21.64 3.56 18.10
CA THR A 571 23.10 3.70 17.95
C THR A 571 23.86 3.20 19.20
N SER A 572 25.21 3.26 19.19
CA SER A 572 26.04 2.89 20.35
C SER A 572 25.73 3.71 21.60
N ASP A 573 25.26 4.93 21.43
CA ASP A 573 25.10 5.90 22.53
C ASP A 573 23.75 5.70 23.26
N CYS A 574 22.81 5.01 22.61
CA CYS A 574 21.47 4.69 23.13
C CYS A 574 21.46 3.54 24.15
N VAL A 575 22.58 2.87 24.42
CA VAL A 575 22.69 1.79 25.43
C VAL A 575 22.33 2.30 26.85
N SER A 576 22.39 3.61 27.05
CA SER A 576 21.96 4.26 28.28
C SER A 576 20.43 4.44 28.37
N ASN A 577 19.70 4.66 27.27
CA ASN A 577 18.28 5.04 27.35
C ASN A 577 17.33 3.85 27.64
N HIS A 578 16.25 4.13 28.37
CA HIS A 578 15.18 3.16 28.63
C HIS A 578 14.15 3.21 27.50
N PHE A 579 14.03 2.12 26.75
CA PHE A 579 13.07 2.02 25.64
C PHE A 579 11.71 1.52 26.11
N VAL A 580 10.65 2.17 25.62
CA VAL A 580 9.26 1.76 25.84
C VAL A 580 8.58 1.61 24.49
N PHE A 581 8.25 0.37 24.11
CA PHE A 581 7.49 0.04 22.92
C PHE A 581 5.99 -0.05 23.23
N LEU A 582 5.18 0.64 22.43
CA LEU A 582 3.72 0.62 22.55
C LEU A 582 3.11 -0.28 21.48
N GLY A 583 2.51 -1.38 21.92
CA GLY A 583 1.95 -2.44 21.09
C GLY A 583 3.01 -3.42 20.58
N ILE A 584 2.54 -4.56 20.07
CA ILE A 584 3.37 -5.52 19.34
C ILE A 584 2.78 -5.72 17.94
N ASN A 585 3.59 -5.46 16.92
CA ASN A 585 3.31 -5.80 15.53
C ASN A 585 4.53 -6.56 14.94
N PRO A 586 4.44 -7.08 13.70
CA PRO A 586 5.54 -7.83 13.08
C PRO A 586 6.87 -7.06 13.10
N ASP A 587 6.84 -5.73 12.96
CA ASP A 587 8.02 -4.88 12.95
C ASP A 587 8.67 -4.73 14.32
N VAL A 588 7.86 -4.57 15.37
CA VAL A 588 8.34 -4.59 16.76
C VAL A 588 9.03 -5.93 17.05
N ILE A 589 8.44 -7.05 16.64
CA ILE A 589 9.03 -8.38 16.86
C ILE A 589 10.38 -8.49 16.14
N ARG A 590 10.48 -8.05 14.88
CA ARG A 590 11.75 -8.00 14.14
C ARG A 590 12.79 -7.19 14.92
N VAL A 591 12.47 -5.95 15.29
CA VAL A 591 13.40 -5.06 16.01
C VAL A 591 13.86 -5.67 17.35
N LEU A 592 12.94 -6.13 18.20
CA LEU A 592 13.27 -6.67 19.52
C LEU A 592 14.15 -7.93 19.44
N LEU A 593 13.91 -8.78 18.44
CA LEU A 593 14.61 -10.06 18.31
C LEU A 593 15.93 -9.96 17.54
N THR A 594 16.04 -9.06 16.57
CA THR A 594 17.18 -9.07 15.62
C THR A 594 18.10 -7.87 15.78
N HIS A 595 17.66 -6.74 16.31
CA HIS A 595 18.50 -5.55 16.40
C HIS A 595 19.58 -5.71 17.51
N PRO A 596 20.88 -5.67 17.20
CA PRO A 596 21.94 -6.05 18.15
C PRO A 596 21.97 -5.18 19.40
N LYS A 597 21.67 -3.88 19.26
CA LYS A 597 21.81 -2.87 20.33
C LYS A 597 20.56 -2.63 21.18
N ILE A 598 19.62 -3.57 21.24
CA ILE A 598 18.42 -3.43 22.10
C ILE A 598 18.83 -3.46 23.59
N PRO A 599 18.57 -2.39 24.36
CA PRO A 599 18.96 -2.33 25.76
C PRO A 599 18.22 -3.35 26.64
N HIS A 600 18.90 -3.81 27.69
CA HIS A 600 18.27 -4.63 28.72
C HIS A 600 17.19 -3.86 29.47
N GLY A 601 16.11 -4.55 29.83
CA GLY A 601 14.99 -3.94 30.54
C GLY A 601 14.08 -3.10 29.64
N THR A 602 14.18 -3.24 28.31
CA THR A 602 13.24 -2.64 27.36
C THR A 602 11.82 -3.02 27.74
N ALA A 603 10.96 -2.01 27.92
CA ALA A 603 9.57 -2.17 28.30
C ALA A 603 8.70 -2.33 27.05
N VAL A 604 7.75 -3.27 27.09
CA VAL A 604 6.76 -3.48 26.03
C VAL A 604 5.37 -3.45 26.65
N LEU A 605 4.57 -2.48 26.24
CA LEU A 605 3.17 -2.35 26.64
C LEU A 605 2.30 -2.99 25.56
N VAL A 606 1.54 -4.03 25.88
CA VAL A 606 0.86 -4.84 24.87
C VAL A 606 -0.56 -5.20 25.28
N ALA A 607 -1.51 -5.16 24.35
CA ALA A 607 -2.87 -5.61 24.60
C ALA A 607 -2.94 -7.12 24.84
N TYR A 608 -3.87 -7.59 25.67
CA TYR A 608 -3.99 -9.01 26.04
C TYR A 608 -3.98 -9.98 24.83
N ARG A 609 -4.83 -9.71 23.83
CA ARG A 609 -4.94 -10.53 22.61
C ARG A 609 -3.64 -10.60 21.81
N GLN A 610 -2.90 -9.49 21.74
CA GLN A 610 -1.61 -9.43 21.07
C GLN A 610 -0.56 -10.24 21.85
N ALA A 611 -0.51 -10.12 23.17
CA ALA A 611 0.41 -10.87 24.02
C ALA A 611 0.25 -12.39 23.84
N GLU A 612 -0.98 -12.89 23.88
CA GLU A 612 -1.29 -14.30 23.68
C GLU A 612 -0.92 -14.78 22.27
N SER A 613 -1.23 -13.98 21.26
CA SER A 613 -0.87 -14.29 19.87
C SER A 613 0.63 -14.38 19.67
N THR A 614 1.37 -13.40 20.19
CA THR A 614 2.82 -13.30 20.06
C THR A 614 3.50 -14.45 20.80
N LEU A 615 3.00 -14.83 21.98
CA LEU A 615 3.54 -15.97 22.72
C LEU A 615 3.47 -17.26 21.89
N LYS A 616 2.32 -17.54 21.24
CA LYS A 616 2.17 -18.72 20.39
C LYS A 616 3.17 -18.73 19.23
N THR A 617 3.29 -17.60 18.53
CA THR A 617 4.25 -17.45 17.43
C THR A 617 5.69 -17.67 17.91
N LEU A 618 6.09 -17.07 19.04
CA LEU A 618 7.45 -17.19 19.57
C LEU A 618 7.79 -18.63 20.01
N ILE A 619 6.83 -19.35 20.59
CA ILE A 619 7.01 -20.77 20.95
C ILE A 619 7.30 -21.58 19.69
N SER A 620 6.49 -21.44 18.64
CA SER A 620 6.71 -22.14 17.37
C SER A 620 8.01 -21.72 16.67
N MET A 621 8.39 -20.45 16.73
CA MET A 621 9.67 -19.98 16.18
C MET A 621 10.89 -20.59 16.88
N LYS A 622 10.80 -20.87 18.18
CA LYS A 622 11.92 -21.42 18.96
C LYS A 622 12.35 -22.80 18.46
N GLU A 623 11.41 -23.58 17.92
CA GLU A 623 11.61 -24.94 17.42
C GLU A 623 12.31 -24.98 16.05
N ILE A 624 12.34 -23.87 15.30
CA ILE A 624 12.99 -23.77 13.98
C ILE A 624 14.52 -23.67 14.14
N ASP A 625 15.28 -24.45 13.37
CA ASP A 625 16.74 -24.50 13.45
C ASP A 625 17.42 -23.31 12.79
N GLU A 626 16.85 -22.80 11.71
CA GLU A 626 17.31 -21.59 11.00
C GLU A 626 17.29 -20.35 11.91
N PHE A 627 16.50 -20.37 12.99
CA PHE A 627 16.43 -19.29 13.98
C PHE A 627 17.31 -19.51 15.21
N LYS A 628 18.27 -20.45 15.17
CA LYS A 628 19.19 -20.74 16.28
C LYS A 628 19.90 -19.49 16.81
N ALA A 629 20.28 -18.56 15.93
CA ALA A 629 20.93 -17.30 16.29
C ALA A 629 20.08 -16.37 17.17
N TYR A 630 18.75 -16.51 17.14
CA TYR A 630 17.80 -15.66 17.86
C TYR A 630 17.14 -16.36 19.06
N ARG A 631 17.34 -17.68 19.22
CA ARG A 631 16.65 -18.53 20.22
C ARG A 631 16.71 -17.97 21.64
N GLY A 632 17.83 -17.37 22.04
CA GLY A 632 17.99 -16.77 23.35
C GLY A 632 16.98 -15.66 23.63
N ARG A 633 16.88 -14.68 22.71
CA ARG A 633 15.91 -13.58 22.81
C ARG A 633 14.47 -14.04 22.65
N ILE A 634 14.21 -14.97 21.72
CA ILE A 634 12.87 -15.58 21.54
C ILE A 634 12.44 -16.22 22.86
N GLY A 635 13.32 -16.99 23.49
CA GLY A 635 13.07 -17.67 24.76
C GLY A 635 12.75 -16.70 25.90
N LEU A 636 13.56 -15.63 26.06
CA LEU A 636 13.36 -14.63 27.11
C LEU A 636 12.07 -13.84 26.94
N LEU A 637 11.75 -13.41 25.72
CA LEU A 637 10.51 -12.69 25.42
C LEU A 637 9.29 -13.59 25.65
N ALA A 638 9.33 -14.85 25.20
CA ALA A 638 8.26 -15.82 25.41
C ALA A 638 8.07 -16.15 26.91
N GLN A 639 9.16 -16.29 27.66
CA GLN A 639 9.09 -16.54 29.11
C GLN A 639 8.40 -15.40 29.85
N GLU A 640 8.77 -14.15 29.56
CA GLU A 640 8.16 -13.00 30.20
C GLU A 640 6.68 -12.83 29.81
N LEU A 641 6.32 -13.06 28.54
CA LEU A 641 4.92 -13.07 28.10
C LEU A 641 4.11 -14.13 28.84
N LYS A 642 4.64 -15.36 28.93
CA LYS A 642 3.99 -16.48 29.62
C LYS A 642 3.77 -16.16 31.09
N ARG A 643 4.78 -15.60 31.76
CA ARG A 643 4.70 -15.20 33.18
C ARG A 643 3.62 -14.14 33.40
N ARG A 644 3.57 -13.09 32.56
CA ARG A 644 2.57 -12.01 32.67
C ARG A 644 1.16 -12.45 32.31
N LEU A 645 1.00 -13.33 31.33
CA LEU A 645 -0.31 -13.91 31.00
C LEU A 645 -0.84 -14.81 32.12
N ALA A 646 0.04 -15.48 32.88
CA ALA A 646 -0.36 -16.29 34.04
C ALA A 646 -0.80 -15.43 35.24
N GLU A 647 -0.20 -14.24 35.44
CA GLU A 647 -0.62 -13.26 36.46
C GLU A 647 -2.00 -12.64 36.17
N VAL A 648 -2.36 -12.53 34.89
CA VAL A 648 -3.65 -12.00 34.43
C VAL A 648 -4.42 -13.10 33.71
N PRO A 649 -4.89 -14.16 34.42
CA PRO A 649 -5.59 -15.25 33.79
C PRO A 649 -6.91 -14.74 33.21
N ASN A 650 -7.23 -15.21 32.01
CA ASN A 650 -8.48 -14.88 31.36
C ASN A 650 -9.33 -16.15 31.17
N PRO A 651 -10.52 -16.24 31.79
CA PRO A 651 -11.35 -17.44 31.74
C PRO A 651 -12.04 -17.66 30.39
N ILE A 652 -11.96 -16.69 29.48
CA ILE A 652 -12.63 -16.72 28.17
C ILE A 652 -11.60 -17.02 27.09
N ASN A 653 -11.95 -17.87 26.11
CA ASN A 653 -11.04 -18.25 25.03
C ASN A 653 -10.87 -17.13 23.98
N ILE A 654 -10.20 -16.03 24.38
CA ILE A 654 -9.92 -14.83 23.58
C ILE A 654 -9.15 -15.15 22.29
N ASN A 655 -8.50 -16.31 22.21
CA ASN A 655 -7.93 -16.85 20.98
C ASN A 655 -8.90 -16.90 19.80
N LYS A 656 -10.21 -17.03 20.06
CA LYS A 656 -11.23 -17.03 19.01
C LYS A 656 -11.41 -15.65 18.37
N LEU A 657 -10.92 -14.57 18.99
CA LEU A 657 -10.97 -13.24 18.40
C LEU A 657 -10.22 -13.20 17.07
N ARG A 658 -10.92 -12.70 16.04
CA ARG A 658 -10.38 -12.38 14.73
C ARG A 658 -9.24 -11.38 14.91
N GLU A 659 -8.21 -11.58 14.11
CA GLU A 659 -7.11 -10.64 14.08
C GLU A 659 -7.52 -9.35 13.37
N VAL A 660 -7.17 -8.24 14.00
CA VAL A 660 -7.49 -6.88 13.54
C VAL A 660 -6.24 -6.02 13.76
N SER A 661 -5.97 -5.11 12.81
CA SER A 661 -4.99 -4.05 13.06
C SER A 661 -5.41 -3.19 14.25
N MET A 662 -4.54 -3.12 15.26
CA MET A 662 -4.76 -2.38 16.51
C MET A 662 -4.46 -0.88 16.37
N THR A 663 -4.20 -0.40 15.15
CA THR A 663 -4.01 1.02 14.86
C THR A 663 -5.21 1.59 14.08
N PHE A 664 -5.56 2.84 14.38
CA PHE A 664 -6.43 3.62 13.50
C PHE A 664 -5.69 4.01 12.23
N GLN A 665 -6.41 3.98 11.10
CA GLN A 665 -5.95 4.57 9.85
C GLN A 665 -6.37 6.04 9.85
N PHE A 666 -5.39 6.94 9.71
CA PHE A 666 -5.63 8.38 9.72
C PHE A 666 -5.58 9.02 8.33
N ASP A 667 -5.35 8.21 7.28
CA ASP A 667 -5.37 8.67 5.90
C ASP A 667 -6.67 9.40 5.56
N ASP A 668 -6.54 10.71 5.43
CA ASP A 668 -7.23 11.56 4.47
C ASP A 668 -6.20 12.59 3.96
N THR A 669 -5.41 12.21 2.96
CA THR A 669 -4.70 13.15 2.06
C THR A 669 -5.65 13.93 1.16
N GLY A 670 -6.96 13.87 1.41
CA GLY A 670 -7.93 14.85 0.91
C GLY A 670 -7.86 16.13 1.70
N GLN A 671 -6.72 16.83 1.68
CA GLN A 671 -6.62 18.15 2.28
C GLN A 671 -7.59 19.09 1.57
N VAL A 672 -8.53 19.57 2.36
CA VAL A 672 -9.44 20.63 1.98
C VAL A 672 -8.64 21.94 1.94
N CYS A 673 -8.70 22.61 0.80
CA CYS A 673 -8.68 24.07 0.73
C CYS A 673 -10.09 24.48 0.33
N GLN A 674 -10.93 24.90 1.29
CA GLN A 674 -12.07 25.75 0.97
C GLN A 674 -11.52 27.17 0.68
N SER A 675 -10.94 27.32 -0.51
CA SER A 675 -11.23 28.51 -1.30
C SER A 675 -12.60 28.28 -1.94
N ASP A 676 -13.37 29.35 -2.08
CA ASP A 676 -14.73 29.35 -2.60
C ASP A 676 -14.94 28.40 -3.81
N ASP A 677 -16.08 27.70 -3.79
CA ASP A 677 -16.60 26.76 -4.79
C ASP A 677 -15.92 25.38 -4.97
N SER A 678 -16.76 24.35 -4.84
CA SER A 678 -16.49 22.93 -5.00
C SER A 678 -15.80 22.57 -6.33
N SER A 679 -14.48 22.34 -6.30
CA SER A 679 -13.66 21.97 -7.46
C SER A 679 -12.71 20.77 -7.21
N PHE A 680 -13.08 19.84 -6.33
CA PHE A 680 -12.31 18.62 -6.07
C PHE A 680 -12.78 17.45 -6.95
N HIS A 681 -11.82 16.72 -7.53
CA HIS A 681 -12.07 15.43 -8.15
C HIS A 681 -12.02 14.35 -7.07
N LEU A 682 -13.03 13.47 -7.05
CA LEU A 682 -12.99 12.24 -6.26
C LEU A 682 -12.52 11.11 -7.17
N PHE A 683 -11.45 10.44 -6.78
CA PHE A 683 -10.97 9.23 -7.42
C PHE A 683 -11.33 8.03 -6.56
N ASP A 684 -12.10 7.10 -7.12
CA ASP A 684 -12.22 5.75 -6.57
C ASP A 684 -11.02 4.95 -7.10
N LEU A 685 -10.17 4.48 -6.20
CA LEU A 685 -8.95 3.73 -6.48
C LEU A 685 -9.19 2.23 -6.29
N GLU A 686 -8.31 1.43 -6.87
CA GLU A 686 -8.33 -0.02 -6.71
C GLU A 686 -8.38 -0.43 -5.22
N GLY A 687 -9.12 -1.50 -4.94
CA GLY A 687 -9.30 -1.98 -3.57
C GLY A 687 -10.29 -1.18 -2.71
N GLY A 688 -11.05 -0.26 -3.32
CA GLY A 688 -12.09 0.51 -2.64
C GLY A 688 -11.58 1.73 -1.86
N ARG A 689 -10.32 2.14 -2.09
CA ARG A 689 -9.77 3.39 -1.56
C ARG A 689 -10.37 4.58 -2.28
N ARG A 690 -10.51 5.71 -1.59
CA ARG A 690 -11.03 6.96 -2.15
C ARG A 690 -10.11 8.10 -1.80
N THR A 691 -9.73 8.89 -2.79
CA THR A 691 -8.92 10.09 -2.58
C THR A 691 -9.57 11.30 -3.23
N TYR A 692 -9.41 12.46 -2.60
CA TYR A 692 -9.98 13.74 -3.05
C TYR A 692 -8.84 14.67 -3.41
N ILE A 693 -8.74 15.08 -4.67
CA ILE A 693 -7.62 15.87 -5.16
C ILE A 693 -8.14 17.12 -5.87
N SER A 694 -7.55 18.27 -5.55
CA SER A 694 -7.68 19.50 -6.32
C SER A 694 -6.32 19.93 -6.89
N GLY A 695 -6.32 20.44 -8.12
CA GLY A 695 -5.10 20.88 -8.78
C GLY A 695 -4.32 19.74 -9.43
N TRP A 696 -3.33 19.18 -8.73
CA TRP A 696 -2.31 18.30 -9.33
C TRP A 696 -2.15 16.98 -8.57
N VAL A 697 -1.81 15.92 -9.29
CA VAL A 697 -1.45 14.59 -8.77
C VAL A 697 -0.22 14.07 -9.52
N TYR A 698 0.53 13.16 -8.91
CA TYR A 698 1.60 12.45 -9.60
C TYR A 698 1.03 11.20 -10.29
N ARG A 699 1.05 11.20 -11.61
CA ARG A 699 0.72 10.06 -12.45
C ARG A 699 1.96 9.19 -12.63
N TYR A 700 1.80 7.88 -12.46
CA TYR A 700 2.84 6.90 -12.69
C TYR A 700 2.86 6.49 -14.17
N MET A 701 3.99 6.71 -14.83
CA MET A 701 4.26 6.42 -16.24
C MET A 701 5.61 5.70 -16.36
N PRO A 702 5.66 4.37 -16.12
CA PRO A 702 6.92 3.62 -15.98
C PRO A 702 7.81 3.61 -17.24
N GLU A 703 7.19 3.77 -18.40
CA GLU A 703 7.87 3.82 -19.70
C GLU A 703 8.55 5.17 -19.96
N GLN A 704 8.25 6.21 -19.17
CA GLN A 704 8.85 7.53 -19.27
C GLN A 704 9.91 7.76 -18.19
N ASP A 705 10.76 8.75 -18.41
CA ASP A 705 11.73 9.23 -17.43
C ASP A 705 11.49 10.74 -17.18
N PRO A 706 11.31 11.20 -15.93
CA PRO A 706 11.09 10.41 -14.71
C PRO A 706 9.77 9.61 -14.74
N MET A 707 9.72 8.50 -14.00
CA MET A 707 8.55 7.59 -13.94
C MET A 707 7.31 8.24 -13.32
N PHE A 708 7.49 9.24 -12.44
CA PHE A 708 6.39 9.98 -11.83
C PHE A 708 6.33 11.37 -12.44
N ARG A 709 5.17 11.72 -13.03
CA ARG A 709 4.97 13.03 -13.64
C ARG A 709 3.78 13.74 -13.03
N ARG A 710 3.95 15.03 -12.78
CA ARG A 710 2.88 15.89 -12.31
C ARG A 710 1.83 16.06 -13.42
N ALA A 711 0.60 15.68 -13.13
CA ALA A 711 -0.55 15.81 -14.01
C ALA A 711 -1.67 16.58 -13.30
N ALA A 712 -2.50 17.30 -14.06
CA ALA A 712 -3.65 17.96 -13.47
C ALA A 712 -4.70 16.92 -13.09
N ALA A 713 -5.38 17.08 -11.95
CA ALA A 713 -6.43 16.16 -11.51
C ALA A 713 -7.55 16.03 -12.56
N SER A 714 -7.81 17.09 -13.32
CA SER A 714 -8.80 17.09 -14.41
C SER A 714 -8.43 16.23 -15.61
N THR A 715 -7.15 15.90 -15.80
CA THR A 715 -6.67 15.10 -16.94
C THR A 715 -6.64 13.61 -16.66
N ILE A 716 -6.80 13.21 -15.39
CA ILE A 716 -6.76 11.81 -14.96
C ILE A 716 -8.01 11.09 -15.45
N GLN A 717 -7.80 9.92 -16.05
CA GLN A 717 -8.87 9.07 -16.57
C GLN A 717 -8.93 7.73 -15.81
N PRO A 718 -10.10 7.07 -15.82
CA PRO A 718 -10.19 5.67 -15.39
C PRO A 718 -9.16 4.81 -16.14
N GLY A 719 -8.41 4.00 -15.40
CA GLY A 719 -7.31 3.19 -15.91
C GLY A 719 -5.93 3.80 -15.69
N ASP A 720 -5.82 5.09 -15.37
CA ASP A 720 -4.55 5.71 -15.02
C ASP A 720 -4.03 5.23 -13.66
N PHE A 721 -2.72 5.23 -13.50
CA PHE A 721 -2.05 4.97 -12.23
C PHE A 721 -1.64 6.28 -11.58
N ILE A 722 -2.04 6.47 -10.32
CA ILE A 722 -1.69 7.65 -9.53
C ILE A 722 -0.95 7.24 -8.25
N PHE A 723 -0.08 8.13 -7.79
CA PHE A 723 0.59 8.01 -6.50
C PHE A 723 -0.31 8.55 -5.37
N ASP A 724 -0.57 7.73 -4.37
CA ASP A 724 -1.26 8.11 -3.13
C ASP A 724 -0.41 7.69 -1.93
N MET A 725 0.20 8.68 -1.28
CA MET A 725 1.25 8.47 -0.27
C MET A 725 0.70 7.85 1.02
N SER A 726 1.25 6.70 1.40
CA SER A 726 0.92 6.05 2.68
C SER A 726 1.49 6.78 3.91
N ASP A 727 0.86 6.59 5.06
CA ASP A 727 1.37 7.05 6.36
C ASP A 727 2.79 6.53 6.67
N GLU A 728 3.10 5.28 6.31
CA GLU A 728 4.44 4.69 6.53
C GLU A 728 5.52 5.41 5.73
N LEU A 729 5.25 5.67 4.43
CA LEU A 729 6.16 6.42 3.57
C LEU A 729 6.32 7.87 4.06
N ARG A 730 5.22 8.51 4.47
CA ARG A 730 5.28 9.86 5.06
C ARG A 730 6.15 9.90 6.31
N ASN A 731 5.96 8.96 7.25
CA ASN A 731 6.75 8.90 8.47
C ASN A 731 8.24 8.66 8.18
N LYS A 732 8.56 7.80 7.20
CA LYS A 732 9.94 7.59 6.76
C LYS A 732 10.55 8.87 6.19
N LEU A 733 9.84 9.57 5.30
CA LEU A 733 10.27 10.86 4.73
C LEU A 733 10.49 11.92 5.79
N GLU A 734 9.54 12.09 6.71
CA GLU A 734 9.65 13.06 7.80
C GLU A 734 10.82 12.72 8.73
N SER A 735 11.06 11.45 9.02
CA SER A 735 12.21 11.01 9.82
C SER A 735 13.54 11.35 9.13
N CYS A 736 13.63 11.18 7.81
CA CYS A 736 14.80 11.60 7.02
C CYS A 736 15.02 13.12 7.06
N LEU A 737 13.94 13.90 7.04
CA LEU A 737 14.00 15.36 7.15
C LEU A 737 14.40 15.82 8.56
N HIS A 738 13.98 15.11 9.61
CA HIS A 738 14.27 15.45 11.01
C HIS A 738 15.72 15.13 11.42
N LEU A 739 16.41 14.23 10.71
CA LEU A 739 17.84 13.98 10.90
C LEU A 739 18.69 15.22 10.58
N ASN A 740 18.19 16.13 9.74
CA ASN A 740 18.81 17.40 9.39
C ASN A 740 18.25 18.55 10.25
N LYS A 741 18.46 18.47 11.57
CA LYS A 741 17.99 19.44 12.59
C LYS A 741 18.38 20.90 12.33
N GLU A 742 19.33 21.19 11.44
CA GLU A 742 19.74 22.56 11.09
C GLU A 742 18.68 23.34 10.28
N LEU A 743 17.64 22.69 9.75
CA LEU A 743 16.69 23.33 8.82
C LEU A 743 15.25 23.44 9.35
N THR A 744 15.00 23.07 10.61
CA THR A 744 13.66 23.10 11.24
C THR A 744 13.63 23.85 12.56
N ASP A 745 14.46 24.88 12.70
CA ASP A 745 14.03 26.01 13.53
C ASP A 745 13.25 26.95 12.61
N PRO A 746 11.90 26.98 12.66
CA PRO A 746 11.15 27.97 11.92
C PRO A 746 11.43 29.30 12.61
N MET A 747 12.46 29.98 12.10
CA MET A 747 12.74 31.40 12.29
C MET A 747 11.40 32.10 12.55
N VAL A 748 11.24 32.63 13.77
CA VAL A 748 9.98 33.18 14.31
C VAL A 748 9.32 34.05 13.25
N SER A 749 8.36 33.48 12.52
CA SER A 749 7.70 34.18 11.43
C SER A 749 6.92 35.35 12.04
N PRO A 750 7.09 36.60 11.57
CA PRO A 750 6.36 37.75 12.08
C PRO A 750 4.85 37.52 12.15
N THR A 751 4.31 36.72 11.23
CA THR A 751 2.88 36.34 11.18
C THR A 751 2.43 35.47 12.37
N ARG A 752 3.30 34.60 12.90
CA ARG A 752 3.01 33.82 14.12
C ARG A 752 3.03 34.71 15.36
N MET A 753 3.91 35.70 15.40
CA MET A 753 3.95 36.71 16.47
C MET A 753 2.70 37.61 16.45
N LEU A 754 2.24 38.01 15.26
CA LEU A 754 1.00 38.77 15.09
C LEU A 754 -0.26 37.97 15.49
N LEU A 755 -0.30 36.66 15.21
CA LEU A 755 -1.39 35.79 15.67
C LEU A 755 -1.38 35.67 17.20
N LYS A 756 -0.20 35.59 17.82
CA LYS A 756 -0.05 35.61 19.28
C LYS A 756 -0.59 36.91 19.89
N LEU A 757 -0.30 38.07 19.29
CA LEU A 757 -0.84 39.36 19.76
C LEU A 757 -2.37 39.43 19.71
N TYR A 758 -3.00 38.89 18.67
CA TYR A 758 -4.47 38.75 18.61
C TYR A 758 -4.99 37.88 19.76
N HIS A 759 -4.35 36.74 19.98
CA HIS A 759 -4.71 35.79 21.02
C HIS A 759 -4.54 36.36 22.43
N ASP A 760 -3.47 37.11 22.68
CA ASP A 760 -3.21 37.80 23.94
C ASP A 760 -4.26 38.90 24.21
N ASP A 761 -4.68 39.67 23.18
CA ASP A 761 -5.74 40.69 23.30
C ASP A 761 -7.12 40.06 23.57
N VAL A 762 -7.45 38.97 22.89
CA VAL A 762 -8.68 38.20 23.16
C VAL A 762 -8.68 37.65 24.59
N GLN A 763 -7.56 37.10 25.06
CA GLN A 763 -7.44 36.58 26.43
C GLN A 763 -7.65 37.69 27.46
N ARG A 764 -6.93 38.81 27.30
CA ARG A 764 -7.03 39.97 28.19
C ARG A 764 -8.47 40.47 28.29
N ARG A 765 -9.20 40.54 27.18
CA ARG A 765 -10.59 41.00 27.14
C ARG A 765 -11.56 39.96 27.72
N CYS A 766 -11.29 38.68 27.54
CA CYS A 766 -12.08 37.63 28.20
C CYS A 766 -11.96 37.73 29.72
N GLU A 767 -10.75 37.95 30.24
CA GLU A 767 -10.49 38.13 31.69
C GLU A 767 -11.15 39.41 32.24
N LEU A 768 -11.25 40.47 31.44
CA LEU A 768 -11.87 41.74 31.85
C LEU A 768 -13.41 41.70 31.84
N PHE A 769 -14.03 41.04 30.86
CA PHE A 769 -15.48 41.14 30.62
C PHE A 769 -16.30 39.93 31.07
N PHE A 770 -15.66 38.80 31.37
CA PHE A 770 -16.36 37.56 31.71
C PHE A 770 -15.78 36.95 32.99
N LYS A 771 -16.66 36.47 33.88
CA LYS A 771 -16.26 35.92 35.20
C LYS A 771 -15.89 34.44 35.14
N SER A 772 -16.27 33.75 34.06
CA SER A 772 -16.13 32.31 33.92
C SER A 772 -14.72 31.91 33.45
N SER A 773 -13.97 31.21 34.31
CA SER A 773 -12.64 30.67 33.97
C SER A 773 -12.69 29.38 33.13
N LYS A 774 -13.81 28.67 33.13
CA LYS A 774 -14.00 27.45 32.32
C LYS A 774 -14.32 27.80 30.87
N ARG A 775 -13.44 27.45 29.94
CA ARG A 775 -13.53 27.75 28.49
C ARG A 775 -14.88 27.41 27.84
N SER A 776 -15.50 26.28 28.21
CA SER A 776 -16.80 25.86 27.66
C SER A 776 -17.96 26.75 28.11
N VAL A 777 -17.88 27.28 29.33
CA VAL A 777 -18.87 28.21 29.89
C VAL A 777 -18.65 29.59 29.29
N LEU A 778 -17.40 30.04 29.23
CA LEU A 778 -16.99 31.29 28.60
C LEU A 778 -17.42 31.37 27.12
N ALA A 779 -17.24 30.30 26.35
CA ALA A 779 -17.68 30.24 24.96
C ALA A 779 -19.20 30.38 24.78
N ARG A 780 -19.99 29.86 25.74
CA ARG A 780 -21.46 30.00 25.73
C ARG A 780 -21.90 31.41 26.13
N GLU A 781 -21.23 32.02 27.11
CA GLU A 781 -21.49 33.41 27.51
C GLU A 781 -21.18 34.38 26.37
N ILE A 782 -20.04 34.22 25.70
CA ILE A 782 -19.66 35.03 24.54
C ILE A 782 -20.65 34.79 23.38
N HIS A 783 -21.03 33.54 23.11
CA HIS A 783 -22.02 33.25 22.07
C HIS A 783 -23.39 33.89 22.37
N THR A 784 -23.82 33.89 23.63
CA THR A 784 -25.06 34.55 24.06
C THR A 784 -25.00 36.05 23.77
N ARG A 785 -23.89 36.72 24.12
CA ARG A 785 -23.67 38.12 23.76
C ARG A 785 -23.61 38.36 22.25
N MET A 786 -23.00 37.46 21.49
CA MET A 786 -22.99 37.57 20.02
C MET A 786 -24.41 37.55 19.45
N VAL A 787 -25.31 36.72 20.01
CA VAL A 787 -26.73 36.63 19.61
C VAL A 787 -27.54 37.86 20.04
N GLU A 788 -27.20 38.47 21.18
CA GLU A 788 -27.78 39.74 21.64
C GLU A 788 -27.39 40.92 20.72
N ILE A 789 -26.15 40.93 20.22
CA ILE A 789 -25.65 41.96 19.32
C ILE A 789 -26.21 41.80 17.89
N ASP A 790 -26.23 40.56 17.39
CA ASP A 790 -26.76 40.26 16.06
C ASP A 790 -27.47 38.89 16.05
N SER A 791 -28.78 38.93 15.74
CA SER A 791 -29.62 37.73 15.61
C SER A 791 -29.09 36.70 14.61
N HIS A 792 -28.28 37.11 13.63
CA HIS A 792 -27.64 36.22 12.66
C HIS A 792 -26.59 35.29 13.31
N ALA A 793 -26.03 35.66 14.47
CA ALA A 793 -25.08 34.83 15.22
C ALA A 793 -25.70 33.52 15.76
N LYS A 794 -27.05 33.38 15.75
CA LYS A 794 -27.73 32.10 16.05
C LYS A 794 -27.29 30.97 15.12
N LYS A 795 -26.86 31.28 13.89
CA LYS A 795 -26.31 30.31 12.92
C LYS A 795 -24.86 29.90 13.22
N CYS A 796 -24.14 30.65 14.06
CA CYS A 796 -22.81 30.29 14.53
C CYS A 796 -22.95 29.29 15.68
N ARG A 797 -22.30 28.12 15.60
CA ARG A 797 -22.35 27.13 16.69
C ARG A 797 -21.45 27.60 17.85
N PRO A 798 -21.85 27.41 19.13
CA PRO A 798 -21.00 27.70 20.29
C PRO A 798 -19.64 27.01 20.24
N GLY A 799 -19.57 25.83 19.60
CA GLY A 799 -18.31 25.12 19.36
C GLY A 799 -17.27 25.90 18.53
N ARG A 800 -17.71 26.83 17.66
CA ARG A 800 -16.80 27.72 16.90
C ARG A 800 -16.18 28.78 17.81
N VAL A 801 -16.99 29.38 18.69
CA VAL A 801 -16.51 30.34 19.69
C VAL A 801 -15.55 29.65 20.67
N TYR A 802 -15.87 28.42 21.08
CA TYR A 802 -15.00 27.59 21.91
C TYR A 802 -13.65 27.29 21.24
N TYR A 803 -13.64 27.14 19.91
CA TYR A 803 -12.44 26.94 19.12
C TYR A 803 -11.59 28.22 18.99
N TRP A 804 -12.21 29.40 18.86
CA TRP A 804 -11.49 30.68 18.81
C TRP A 804 -10.85 31.08 20.14
N LEU A 805 -11.38 30.55 21.25
CA LEU A 805 -10.84 30.75 22.61
C LEU A 805 -9.76 29.72 22.99
N ALA A 806 -9.43 28.77 22.11
CA ALA A 806 -8.40 27.76 22.37
C ALA A 806 -7.00 28.37 22.17
N LEU A 807 -6.39 28.81 23.26
CA LEU A 807 -5.01 29.29 23.28
C LEU A 807 -4.06 28.12 23.52
N SER A 808 -3.09 27.92 22.62
CA SER A 808 -2.04 26.92 22.82
C SER A 808 -0.96 27.45 23.76
N LEU A 809 -0.77 26.77 24.89
CA LEU A 809 0.43 26.90 25.71
C LEU A 809 1.60 26.26 24.93
N HIS A 810 2.40 27.11 24.29
CA HIS A 810 3.66 26.82 23.58
C HIS A 810 3.57 26.04 22.24
N ASN A 811 4.08 26.68 21.19
CA ASN A 811 4.55 26.11 19.91
C ASN A 811 3.56 25.36 18.98
N ASP A 812 2.25 25.32 19.24
CA ASP A 812 1.33 24.80 18.22
C ASP A 812 1.06 25.84 17.12
N SER A 813 1.25 25.43 15.87
CA SER A 813 1.21 26.28 14.68
C SER A 813 -0.15 26.26 13.95
N ARG A 814 -1.17 25.69 14.58
CA ARG A 814 -2.51 25.51 13.98
C ARG A 814 -3.34 26.78 14.08
N PRO A 815 -4.15 27.09 13.05
CA PRO A 815 -4.95 28.30 13.01
C PRO A 815 -6.24 28.12 13.83
N HIS A 816 -6.22 28.43 15.13
CA HIS A 816 -7.42 28.60 15.98
C HIS A 816 -8.21 29.87 15.59
N ALA A 817 -8.44 30.05 14.30
CA ALA A 817 -8.68 31.34 13.69
C ALA A 817 -9.96 31.30 12.84
N PRO A 818 -10.90 32.23 13.05
CA PRO A 818 -12.24 32.21 12.46
C PRO A 818 -12.23 32.21 10.93
N ARG A 819 -13.12 31.44 10.31
CA ARG A 819 -13.22 31.34 8.84
C ARG A 819 -14.18 32.33 8.20
N ASP A 820 -15.23 32.71 8.91
CA ASP A 820 -16.22 33.67 8.43
C ASP A 820 -15.96 35.03 9.06
N ALA A 821 -15.60 36.01 8.22
CA ALA A 821 -15.35 37.39 8.63
C ALA A 821 -16.56 37.98 9.36
N ARG A 822 -17.78 37.59 8.98
CA ARG A 822 -19.01 38.14 9.58
C ARG A 822 -19.15 37.71 11.03
N TYR A 823 -19.06 36.41 11.30
CA TYR A 823 -19.15 35.91 12.68
C TYR A 823 -17.94 36.32 13.52
N PHE A 824 -16.77 36.48 12.90
CA PHE A 824 -15.60 37.01 13.59
C PHE A 824 -15.78 38.44 14.07
N LYS A 825 -16.29 39.33 13.21
CA LYS A 825 -16.57 40.72 13.58
C LYS A 825 -17.59 40.82 14.71
N ILE A 826 -18.64 39.98 14.68
CA ILE A 826 -19.63 39.90 15.77
C ILE A 826 -18.98 39.41 17.08
N PHE A 827 -18.06 38.45 16.99
CA PHE A 827 -17.28 37.99 18.13
C PHE A 827 -16.37 39.08 18.72
N CYS A 828 -15.66 39.82 17.88
CA CYS A 828 -14.85 40.96 18.31
C CYS A 828 -15.72 42.03 19.00
N LYS A 829 -16.92 42.31 18.47
CA LYS A 829 -17.90 43.22 19.11
C LYS A 829 -18.35 42.71 20.48
N ALA A 830 -18.59 41.41 20.63
CA ALA A 830 -18.95 40.80 21.92
C ALA A 830 -17.84 40.94 22.99
N LEU A 831 -16.58 41.09 22.56
CA LEU A 831 -15.40 41.35 23.39
C LEU A 831 -15.04 42.85 23.49
N ALA A 832 -15.92 43.75 23.02
CA ALA A 832 -15.71 45.19 22.97
C ALA A 832 -14.46 45.63 22.18
N ILE A 833 -14.01 44.84 21.20
CA ILE A 833 -12.94 45.20 20.28
C ILE A 833 -13.50 46.20 19.26
N SER A 834 -12.73 47.26 18.97
CA SER A 834 -13.14 48.28 17.98
C SER A 834 -13.24 47.67 16.58
N ASP A 835 -14.06 48.26 15.70
CA ASP A 835 -14.19 47.76 14.32
C ASP A 835 -12.86 47.83 13.55
N ASP A 836 -12.01 48.83 13.84
CA ASP A 836 -10.68 48.98 13.24
C ASP A 836 -9.69 47.91 13.72
N ASP A 837 -9.68 47.60 15.01
CA ASP A 837 -8.83 46.54 15.58
C ASP A 837 -9.32 45.15 15.12
N ALA A 838 -10.65 44.97 15.01
CA ALA A 838 -11.24 43.74 14.48
C ALA A 838 -10.82 43.48 13.02
N GLU A 839 -10.72 44.52 12.18
CA GLU A 839 -10.23 44.39 10.80
C GLU A 839 -8.72 44.07 10.76
N ARG A 840 -7.91 44.69 11.64
CA ARG A 840 -6.48 44.37 11.77
C ARG A 840 -6.25 42.92 12.22
N HIS A 841 -6.99 42.48 13.24
CA HIS A 841 -6.96 41.09 13.72
C HIS A 841 -7.42 40.11 12.65
N TRP A 842 -8.42 40.48 11.84
CA TRP A 842 -8.86 39.68 10.70
C TRP A 842 -7.75 39.53 9.64
N GLY A 843 -7.00 40.60 9.39
CA GLY A 843 -5.80 40.59 8.56
C GLY A 843 -4.75 39.59 9.06
N PHE A 844 -4.48 39.56 10.37
CA PHE A 844 -3.54 38.60 10.97
C PHE A 844 -4.00 37.16 10.81
N VAL A 845 -5.26 36.87 11.11
CA VAL A 845 -5.90 35.55 10.94
C VAL A 845 -5.80 35.07 9.49
N LYS A 846 -6.11 35.95 8.52
CA LYS A 846 -6.06 35.64 7.09
C LYS A 846 -4.63 35.36 6.63
N ASN A 847 -3.65 36.14 7.09
CA ASN A 847 -2.25 35.97 6.73
C ASN A 847 -1.65 34.70 7.34
N ALA A 848 -1.97 34.37 8.60
CA ALA A 848 -1.54 33.13 9.24
C ALA A 848 -2.13 31.89 8.54
N ARG A 849 -3.40 31.94 8.13
CA ARG A 849 -4.02 30.86 7.34
C ARG A 849 -3.32 30.68 6.00
N ARG A 850 -3.05 31.77 5.28
CA ARG A 850 -2.32 31.74 4.00
C ARG A 850 -0.91 31.16 4.19
N LEU A 851 -0.21 31.55 5.25
CA LEU A 851 1.11 31.04 5.60
C LEU A 851 1.08 29.54 5.89
N ASN A 852 0.13 29.06 6.69
CA ASN A 852 0.01 27.63 6.98
C ASN A 852 -0.35 26.81 5.73
N GLN A 853 -1.21 27.35 4.86
CA GLN A 853 -1.49 26.75 3.56
C GLN A 853 -0.25 26.74 2.65
N SER A 854 0.54 27.80 2.63
CA SER A 854 1.79 27.84 1.85
C SER A 854 2.83 26.87 2.39
N LEU A 855 2.98 26.78 3.72
CA LEU A 855 3.88 25.83 4.38
C LEU A 855 3.46 24.38 4.11
N GLY A 856 2.15 24.08 4.14
CA GLY A 856 1.64 22.76 3.78
C GLY A 856 1.92 22.40 2.32
N ARG A 857 1.70 23.35 1.39
CA ARG A 857 2.04 23.17 -0.03
C ARG A 857 3.54 23.01 -0.25
N GLU A 858 4.35 23.77 0.48
CA GLU A 858 5.81 23.70 0.43
C GLU A 858 6.30 22.34 0.93
N LEU A 859 5.74 21.83 2.02
CA LEU A 859 6.07 20.52 2.58
C LEU A 859 5.69 19.38 1.61
N VAL A 860 4.52 19.44 0.99
CA VAL A 860 4.14 18.48 -0.07
C VAL A 860 5.06 18.59 -1.29
N ALA A 861 5.44 19.81 -1.67
CA ALA A 861 6.41 20.03 -2.75
C ALA A 861 7.78 19.45 -2.39
N ARG A 862 8.24 19.59 -1.14
CA ARG A 862 9.48 18.98 -0.64
C ARG A 862 9.41 17.45 -0.65
N TYR A 863 8.28 16.84 -0.29
CA TYR A 863 8.14 15.38 -0.41
C TYR A 863 8.26 14.92 -1.85
N ALA A 864 7.61 15.63 -2.76
CA ALA A 864 7.71 15.32 -4.18
C ALA A 864 9.12 15.54 -4.75
N GLU A 865 9.81 16.61 -4.33
CA GLU A 865 11.22 16.86 -4.64
C GLU A 865 12.07 15.66 -4.21
N ILE A 866 11.91 15.19 -2.97
CA ILE A 866 12.67 14.05 -2.45
C ILE A 866 12.35 12.76 -3.21
N LEU A 867 11.07 12.45 -3.42
CA LEU A 867 10.69 11.17 -4.04
C LEU A 867 10.99 11.13 -5.54
N PHE A 868 10.79 12.24 -6.25
CA PHE A 868 10.73 12.24 -7.72
C PHE A 868 11.84 13.05 -8.40
N GLN A 869 12.67 13.77 -7.64
CA GLN A 869 13.84 14.50 -8.15
C GLN A 869 15.09 14.15 -7.32
N PRO A 870 15.63 12.93 -7.52
CA PRO A 870 16.67 12.40 -6.66
C PRO A 870 17.94 13.24 -6.63
N GLU A 871 18.30 13.87 -7.75
CA GLU A 871 19.48 14.73 -7.87
C GLU A 871 19.37 15.95 -6.95
N SER A 872 18.18 16.54 -6.87
CA SER A 872 17.90 17.69 -6.01
C SER A 872 17.93 17.30 -4.53
N ALA A 873 17.39 16.12 -4.20
CA ALA A 873 17.41 15.58 -2.84
C ALA A 873 18.84 15.32 -2.33
N ILE A 874 19.72 14.77 -3.17
CA ILE A 874 21.12 14.51 -2.81
C ILE A 874 21.87 15.82 -2.64
N VAL A 875 21.79 16.73 -3.61
CA VAL A 875 22.59 17.97 -3.63
C VAL A 875 22.13 18.95 -2.56
N TYR A 876 20.83 19.25 -2.48
CA TYR A 876 20.32 20.33 -1.62
C TYR A 876 19.93 19.85 -0.23
N ARG A 877 19.52 18.58 -0.07
CA ARG A 877 19.07 18.03 1.22
C ARG A 877 20.08 17.11 1.87
N LYS A 878 21.20 16.81 1.19
CA LYS A 878 22.25 15.90 1.67
C LYS A 878 21.69 14.54 2.10
N ILE A 879 20.59 14.10 1.47
CA ILE A 879 20.03 12.77 1.71
C ILE A 879 20.94 11.76 1.01
N SER A 880 21.38 10.73 1.73
CA SER A 880 22.21 9.67 1.16
C SER A 880 21.45 8.94 0.05
N GLU A 881 22.16 8.58 -1.02
CA GLU A 881 21.63 7.82 -2.16
C GLU A 881 20.91 6.52 -1.73
N GLU A 882 21.45 5.81 -0.73
CA GLU A 882 20.83 4.59 -0.17
C GLU A 882 19.41 4.82 0.37
N VAL A 883 19.22 5.87 1.16
CA VAL A 883 17.93 6.21 1.78
C VAL A 883 16.92 6.65 0.72
N LEU A 884 17.40 7.34 -0.31
CA LEU A 884 16.56 7.81 -1.41
C LEU A 884 16.01 6.64 -2.23
N LEU A 885 16.82 5.62 -2.48
CA LEU A 885 16.40 4.39 -3.16
C LEU A 885 15.32 3.65 -2.36
N GLU A 886 15.50 3.53 -1.04
CA GLU A 886 14.49 2.94 -0.14
C GLU A 886 13.14 3.67 -0.28
N LEU A 887 13.16 5.01 -0.21
CA LEU A 887 11.96 5.85 -0.32
C LEU A 887 11.29 5.75 -1.69
N GLN A 888 12.05 5.66 -2.77
CA GLN A 888 11.52 5.49 -4.12
C GLN A 888 10.91 4.10 -4.33
N GLN A 889 11.51 3.05 -3.78
CA GLN A 889 10.93 1.71 -3.81
C GLN A 889 9.61 1.65 -3.03
N ASP A 890 9.57 2.25 -1.84
CA ASP A 890 8.34 2.37 -1.05
C ASP A 890 7.26 3.19 -1.78
N ALA A 891 7.67 4.21 -2.56
CA ALA A 891 6.75 5.00 -3.37
C ALA A 891 6.08 4.19 -4.50
N LEU A 892 6.77 3.19 -5.06
CA LEU A 892 6.17 2.27 -6.06
C LEU A 892 5.08 1.40 -5.45
N GLN A 893 5.12 1.11 -4.16
CA GLN A 893 4.04 0.40 -3.44
C GLN A 893 2.81 1.28 -3.19
N CYS A 894 2.95 2.60 -3.36
CA CYS A 894 1.90 3.60 -3.18
C CYS A 894 1.25 4.01 -4.52
N VAL A 895 1.32 3.14 -5.52
CA VAL A 895 0.75 3.36 -6.86
C VAL A 895 -0.55 2.58 -7.00
N PHE A 896 -1.64 3.30 -7.30
CA PHE A 896 -2.97 2.72 -7.41
C PHE A 896 -3.60 3.05 -8.75
N LYS A 897 -4.33 2.09 -9.31
CA LYS A 897 -5.16 2.30 -10.50
C LYS A 897 -6.43 3.07 -10.14
N VAL A 898 -6.78 4.06 -10.94
CA VAL A 898 -8.04 4.79 -10.84
C VAL A 898 -9.14 3.95 -11.50
N GLU A 899 -10.14 3.54 -10.72
CA GLU A 899 -11.31 2.79 -11.22
C GLU A 899 -12.40 3.74 -11.72
N ASN A 900 -12.62 4.85 -11.01
CA ASN A 900 -13.66 5.83 -11.37
C ASN A 900 -13.25 7.26 -10.98
N VAL A 901 -13.71 8.23 -11.76
CA VAL A 901 -13.45 9.66 -11.56
C VAL A 901 -14.80 10.38 -11.42
N VAL A 902 -15.04 10.99 -10.27
CA VAL A 902 -16.22 11.81 -10.02
C VAL A 902 -15.80 13.29 -10.04
N SER A 903 -16.19 13.96 -11.12
CA SER A 903 -15.93 15.39 -11.31
C SER A 903 -16.76 16.28 -10.37
N PRO A 904 -16.25 17.48 -9.99
CA PRO A 904 -16.93 18.37 -9.05
C PRO A 904 -18.36 18.77 -9.47
N THR A 905 -18.58 18.98 -10.77
CA THR A 905 -19.88 19.37 -11.36
C THR A 905 -20.95 18.27 -11.28
N ALA A 906 -20.56 17.00 -11.38
CA ALA A 906 -21.45 15.85 -11.29
C ALA A 906 -21.96 15.62 -9.85
N ARG A 907 -21.17 16.03 -8.84
CA ARG A 907 -21.53 15.90 -7.42
C ARG A 907 -22.62 16.89 -7.02
N ALA A 908 -22.57 18.12 -7.54
CA ALA A 908 -23.61 19.13 -7.32
C ALA A 908 -24.98 18.72 -7.87
N THR A 909 -25.02 17.90 -8.94
CA THR A 909 -26.25 17.38 -9.54
C THR A 909 -26.81 16.16 -8.79
N LYS A 910 -25.97 15.27 -8.25
CA LYS A 910 -26.42 14.16 -7.39
C LYS A 910 -27.07 14.64 -6.08
N ASN A 911 -26.44 15.58 -5.38
CA ASN A 911 -27.00 16.13 -4.15
C ASN A 911 -28.35 16.83 -4.37
N LYS A 912 -28.55 17.48 -5.53
CA LYS A 912 -29.85 18.08 -5.90
C LYS A 912 -30.93 17.05 -6.22
N LYS A 913 -30.57 15.86 -6.71
CA LYS A 913 -31.53 14.78 -6.96
C LYS A 913 -31.94 14.05 -5.68
N GLU A 914 -31.00 13.81 -4.77
CA GLU A 914 -31.29 13.18 -3.47
C GLU A 914 -32.13 14.08 -2.55
N LEU A 915 -31.94 15.41 -2.59
CA LEU A 915 -32.85 16.33 -1.90
C LEU A 915 -34.26 16.32 -2.50
N LYS A 916 -34.41 16.19 -3.83
CA LYS A 916 -35.72 16.14 -4.48
C LYS A 916 -36.48 14.84 -4.27
N SER A 917 -35.79 13.74 -3.93
CA SER A 917 -36.43 12.46 -3.59
C SER A 917 -36.73 12.29 -2.10
N ALA A 918 -36.19 13.15 -1.24
CA ALA A 918 -36.51 13.18 0.19
C ALA A 918 -37.72 14.09 0.49
N ASP A 919 -38.05 15.00 -0.42
CA ASP A 919 -39.22 15.88 -0.37
C ASP A 919 -40.39 15.37 -1.26
N SER A 920 -40.36 14.10 -1.69
CA SER A 920 -41.42 13.45 -2.48
C SER A 920 -42.01 12.24 -1.77
#